data_AF-A0AAU6JPN9-F1
#
_entry.id   AF-A0AAU6JPN9-F1
#
_cell.length_a   1.000
_cell.length_b   1.000
_cell.length_c   1.000
_cell.angle_alpha   90.00
_cell.angle_beta   90.00
_cell.angle_gamma   90.00
#
_symmetry.space_group_name_H-M   'P 1'
#
loop_
_entity.id
_entity.type
_entity.pdbx_description
1 polymer ?
#
loop_
_entity_poly.entity_id
_entity_poly.type
_entity_poly.pdbx_seq_one_letter_code
_entity_poly.pdbx_strand_id
1 'polypeptide(L)'
;MTPTLKSASGLLAALALCVLGTAPAPAAAATPHSAAAATVPHIWPTPQQVRPGHGTRSVPQQVVEVIGHATDPAARALVERVLRDAGARTIRTVAAGRPAPPAALTVYVGGPTENPATAKALKHLHAKPPTGLPSGGYTLATGKGTVALSGVDPTGTFYAAQTLRQLVTHRSVPATTVRDWPTTALRGVVEGFYGAPWTQQDRLSQLDFYGRTKQNVYVYSPKDDPYLRANWRDDYPPAQLATLKQLVDRATANHVRFTYALSPGLSVCYSSAADVKALVAKFESLYAIGVRSFAVPLDDISYTAWNCPADEQKFGTGGGAAGAAQSALLNAVVEDFVSAHDDVTPLEMVPTEYSDLAGSPYKTALREGLDPSVVVEWTGVGVIAPTISTEQARQARELFGHPILVWDNYPVNDYTTSRLLLGPYTGREAGVAGQVTGITANPMIQAEASKLALFTSASYAWNPTAYDPRAAFLASVRDFAADATAPGSTAASLRVFAENSYSSLLDAGESPTLTPLLKAFTTAYGTGDGIDKAARALTAYFTAMAATPADLRAHLPNSRFLTETSAWLDKLGAYGEAGTTAVQLMLAQTNGDTDAVSTLYARLQSQRKRLDSVPQQIAPGVLDRFLFDATLRAAPDPGPDASFTPTSLSLTPGATTTATLTIADNRSTTSGTATWRIGEVDGLTVTPSSGSVTVPAGGKATTTLTFTAASGAGAGTRSVTVSGDDLLSRSIPVQIKGVDSGGGAAARALTANFSGASVSSVDLASGTSTEIPVGNNPGEVVVSPDGRTAYAANQGSDTVSVIDVAAAKVTATVAVGDVPAGLALTPDGRTLWVADYSDDAVQPIDLATETAGAKITVGDGPENMAITPDGTTLYVANIHDSTVSPVDIATGRAGTPIAVGPNPFNVVAAPDGRTVYVSDSGGSTVTPIDTATNDTRPTYLVTGQAYGLAVSPDGRTLWVSASNGDTITPLDTVTGAPGTPVTVGRSAFDVALDWNGDTAYVTTADAGTLVPVTTATGKVGTPLKTGAYPLAATVTGVPVN
;
A
#
# COMPACT_ATOMS: atom_id res chain seq x y z
N MET A 1 11.93 11.42 -54.59
CA MET A 1 11.45 11.11 -55.95
C MET A 1 10.01 10.67 -55.83
N THR A 2 9.11 11.53 -56.32
CA THR A 2 7.64 11.44 -56.42
C THR A 2 7.18 10.27 -57.32
N PRO A 3 5.87 9.96 -57.53
CA PRO A 3 4.62 10.66 -57.09
C PRO A 3 3.48 9.72 -56.56
N THR A 4 2.54 10.15 -55.68
CA THR A 4 1.18 10.77 -55.89
C THR A 4 0.15 9.88 -56.64
N LEU A 5 -1.16 9.76 -56.35
CA LEU A 5 -2.27 10.71 -56.04
C LEU A 5 -3.43 9.92 -55.35
N LYS A 6 -4.19 10.45 -54.38
CA LYS A 6 -5.48 11.23 -54.49
C LYS A 6 -6.52 10.59 -55.43
N SER A 7 -7.84 10.53 -55.18
CA SER A 7 -8.76 10.97 -54.12
C SER A 7 -10.20 10.70 -54.60
N ALA A 8 -11.16 10.46 -53.68
CA ALA A 8 -12.58 10.94 -53.69
C ALA A 8 -13.52 10.54 -54.86
N SER A 9 -14.85 10.42 -54.76
CA SER A 9 -15.90 10.41 -53.72
C SER A 9 -17.25 10.28 -54.46
N GLY A 10 -18.27 9.68 -53.80
CA GLY A 10 -19.71 9.93 -54.01
C GLY A 10 -20.39 9.19 -55.18
N LEU A 11 -21.70 8.92 -55.22
CA LEU A 11 -22.85 8.95 -54.30
C LEU A 11 -24.04 8.33 -55.09
N LEU A 12 -25.13 7.94 -54.39
CA LEU A 12 -26.54 7.78 -54.85
C LEU A 12 -27.08 6.43 -55.40
N ALA A 13 -27.79 5.73 -54.50
CA ALA A 13 -29.17 5.22 -54.54
C ALA A 13 -29.92 4.83 -55.85
N ALA A 14 -30.58 3.66 -55.81
CA ALA A 14 -32.00 3.48 -56.21
C ALA A 14 -32.58 2.09 -55.81
N LEU A 15 -33.81 2.08 -55.30
CA LEU A 15 -34.68 0.93 -55.01
C LEU A 15 -35.19 0.26 -56.31
N ALA A 16 -35.44 -1.05 -56.27
CA ALA A 16 -36.54 -1.70 -57.02
C ALA A 16 -37.02 -2.99 -56.34
N LEU A 17 -38.30 -3.00 -55.95
CA LEU A 17 -39.08 -4.20 -55.62
C LEU A 17 -39.52 -4.91 -56.91
N CYS A 18 -39.40 -6.23 -56.96
CA CYS A 18 -40.22 -7.10 -57.81
C CYS A 18 -40.53 -8.41 -57.06
N VAL A 19 -41.82 -8.62 -56.78
CA VAL A 19 -42.41 -9.90 -56.38
C VAL A 19 -42.85 -10.62 -57.66
N LEU A 20 -42.57 -11.92 -57.80
CA LEU A 20 -43.44 -12.95 -58.42
C LEU A 20 -42.70 -14.28 -58.59
N GLY A 21 -43.40 -15.38 -58.29
CA GLY A 21 -43.32 -16.60 -59.09
C GLY A 21 -42.51 -17.77 -58.54
N THR A 22 -43.19 -18.65 -57.79
CA THR A 22 -42.76 -20.00 -57.46
C THR A 22 -42.68 -20.91 -58.69
N ALA A 23 -41.56 -21.61 -58.88
CA ALA A 23 -41.46 -22.85 -59.65
C ALA A 23 -40.47 -23.80 -58.96
N PRO A 24 -40.80 -25.09 -58.75
CA PRO A 24 -39.93 -26.02 -58.04
C PRO A 24 -38.86 -26.58 -58.98
N ALA A 25 -37.60 -26.57 -58.55
CA ALA A 25 -36.49 -27.24 -59.21
C ALA A 25 -35.71 -28.07 -58.16
N PRO A 26 -35.02 -29.14 -58.60
CA PRO A 26 -35.10 -30.45 -57.98
C PRO A 26 -34.22 -30.58 -56.72
N ALA A 27 -34.55 -31.57 -55.89
CA ALA A 27 -33.79 -31.96 -54.72
C ALA A 27 -32.30 -32.13 -55.04
N ALA A 28 -31.51 -31.11 -54.72
CA ALA A 28 -30.06 -31.22 -54.64
C ALA A 28 -29.74 -32.11 -53.43
N ALA A 29 -29.01 -33.19 -53.69
CA ALA A 29 -28.53 -34.10 -52.68
C ALA A 29 -27.89 -33.30 -51.52
N ALA A 30 -28.38 -33.57 -50.31
CA ALA A 30 -27.81 -33.02 -49.09
C ALA A 30 -26.31 -33.37 -49.04
N THR A 31 -25.46 -32.36 -49.17
CA THR A 31 -24.08 -32.44 -48.70
C THR A 31 -24.10 -32.84 -47.23
N PRO A 32 -23.22 -33.75 -46.77
CA PRO A 32 -23.20 -34.15 -45.37
C PRO A 32 -23.00 -32.89 -44.54
N HIS A 33 -23.90 -32.62 -43.60
CA HIS A 33 -23.71 -31.60 -42.58
C HIS A 33 -22.35 -31.86 -41.91
N SER A 34 -21.38 -31.00 -42.19
CA SER A 34 -20.18 -30.87 -41.35
C SER A 34 -20.67 -30.54 -39.94
N ALA A 35 -20.65 -31.50 -39.03
CA ALA A 35 -21.03 -31.31 -37.65
C ALA A 35 -20.21 -30.14 -37.07
N ALA A 36 -20.88 -29.11 -36.57
CA ALA A 36 -20.21 -27.94 -36.00
C ALA A 36 -19.26 -28.35 -34.86
N ALA A 37 -18.11 -27.69 -34.78
CA ALA A 37 -17.18 -27.87 -33.67
C ALA A 37 -17.89 -27.54 -32.35
N ALA A 38 -17.61 -28.31 -31.30
CA ALA A 38 -18.17 -28.05 -29.98
C ALA A 38 -17.65 -26.71 -29.44
N THR A 39 -18.52 -25.89 -28.86
CA THR A 39 -18.11 -24.72 -28.09
C THR A 39 -17.52 -25.20 -26.76
N VAL A 40 -16.21 -25.11 -26.62
CA VAL A 40 -15.49 -25.48 -25.39
C VAL A 40 -15.37 -24.22 -24.51
N PRO A 41 -15.80 -24.25 -23.23
CA PRO A 41 -15.59 -23.13 -22.33
C PRO A 41 -14.09 -22.89 -22.11
N HIS A 42 -13.70 -21.66 -21.79
CA HIS A 42 -12.31 -21.38 -21.43
C HIS A 42 -11.97 -22.09 -20.11
N ILE A 43 -10.83 -22.79 -20.08
CA ILE A 43 -10.39 -23.58 -18.92
C ILE A 43 -9.28 -22.81 -18.19
N TRP A 44 -9.33 -22.81 -16.86
CA TRP A 44 -8.35 -22.18 -15.97
C TRP A 44 -7.79 -23.17 -14.93
N PRO A 45 -6.49 -23.11 -14.59
CA PRO A 45 -5.43 -22.51 -15.40
C PRO A 45 -5.45 -22.98 -16.86
N THR A 46 -4.95 -22.14 -17.77
CA THR A 46 -4.98 -22.39 -19.22
C THR A 46 -4.22 -23.68 -19.57
N PRO A 47 -4.88 -24.72 -20.12
CA PRO A 47 -4.21 -25.98 -20.41
C PRO A 47 -3.13 -25.85 -21.48
N GLN A 48 -2.13 -26.72 -21.42
CA GLN A 48 -1.05 -26.78 -22.42
C GLN A 48 -1.58 -27.11 -23.82
N GLN A 49 -2.56 -28.04 -23.90
CA GLN A 49 -3.18 -28.42 -25.17
C GLN A 49 -4.69 -28.66 -25.01
N VAL A 50 -5.48 -27.97 -25.83
CA VAL A 50 -6.93 -28.18 -25.97
C VAL A 50 -7.27 -28.41 -27.43
N ARG A 51 -8.04 -29.46 -27.72
CA ARG A 51 -8.55 -29.78 -29.06
C ARG A 51 -10.05 -29.97 -29.01
N PRO A 52 -10.85 -29.01 -29.52
CA PRO A 52 -12.28 -29.17 -29.64
C PRO A 52 -12.65 -30.38 -30.51
N GLY A 53 -13.64 -31.14 -30.07
CA GLY A 53 -14.28 -32.19 -30.86
C GLY A 53 -15.57 -31.69 -31.52
N HIS A 54 -16.40 -32.62 -32.00
CA HIS A 54 -17.70 -32.30 -32.62
C HIS A 54 -18.85 -32.66 -31.70
N GLY A 55 -19.74 -31.68 -31.47
CA GLY A 55 -20.97 -31.83 -30.68
C GLY A 55 -20.79 -31.79 -29.16
N THR A 56 -21.92 -31.77 -28.46
CA THR A 56 -22.01 -31.77 -27.00
C THR A 56 -22.89 -32.94 -26.54
N ARG A 57 -22.71 -33.39 -25.30
CA ARG A 57 -23.49 -34.49 -24.72
C ARG A 57 -24.13 -34.04 -23.41
N SER A 58 -25.46 -34.07 -23.33
CA SER A 58 -26.16 -33.89 -22.06
C SER A 58 -25.82 -35.02 -21.08
N VAL A 59 -25.65 -34.67 -19.81
CA VAL A 59 -25.43 -35.63 -18.73
C VAL A 59 -26.76 -36.34 -18.44
N PRO A 60 -26.88 -37.67 -18.65
CA PRO A 60 -28.12 -38.41 -18.45
C PRO A 60 -28.39 -38.64 -16.96
N GLN A 61 -29.64 -38.99 -16.61
CA GLN A 61 -30.00 -39.36 -15.23
C GLN A 61 -29.26 -40.60 -14.72
N GLN A 62 -28.90 -41.52 -15.62
CA GLN A 62 -28.12 -42.72 -15.31
C GLN A 62 -26.78 -42.67 -16.04
N VAL A 63 -25.69 -42.68 -15.26
CA VAL A 63 -24.31 -42.70 -15.75
C VAL A 63 -23.62 -43.97 -15.29
N VAL A 64 -22.78 -44.56 -16.14
CA VAL A 64 -21.88 -45.65 -15.72
C VAL A 64 -20.51 -45.06 -15.43
N GLU A 65 -19.98 -45.36 -14.26
CA GLU A 65 -18.62 -45.00 -13.87
C GLU A 65 -17.75 -46.25 -13.88
N VAL A 66 -16.58 -46.20 -14.50
CA VAL A 66 -15.60 -47.28 -14.51
C VAL A 66 -14.36 -46.84 -13.75
N ILE A 67 -14.07 -47.54 -12.65
CA ILE A 67 -12.94 -47.25 -11.76
C ILE A 67 -12.01 -48.46 -11.65
N GLY A 68 -10.74 -48.20 -11.38
CA GLY A 68 -9.80 -49.25 -10.98
C GLY A 68 -9.69 -49.37 -9.46
N HIS A 69 -8.87 -50.31 -9.00
CA HIS A 69 -8.70 -50.62 -7.58
C HIS A 69 -7.91 -49.54 -6.83
N ALA A 70 -7.14 -48.72 -7.55
CA ALA A 70 -6.30 -47.66 -7.00
C ALA A 70 -6.72 -46.27 -7.53
N THR A 71 -7.94 -46.12 -8.07
CA THR A 71 -8.47 -44.81 -8.49
C THR A 71 -8.49 -43.83 -7.32
N ASP A 72 -7.89 -42.65 -7.52
CA ASP A 72 -7.85 -41.58 -6.53
C ASP A 72 -9.25 -41.25 -5.95
N PRO A 73 -9.43 -41.39 -4.62
CA PRO A 73 -10.73 -41.18 -3.99
C PRO A 73 -11.25 -39.75 -4.13
N ALA A 74 -10.37 -38.75 -4.04
CA ALA A 74 -10.75 -37.34 -4.12
C ALA A 74 -11.20 -36.98 -5.55
N ALA A 75 -10.47 -37.41 -6.56
CA ALA A 75 -10.82 -37.23 -7.97
C ALA A 75 -12.16 -37.89 -8.29
N ARG A 76 -12.37 -39.12 -7.83
CA ARG A 76 -13.64 -39.84 -8.01
C ARG A 76 -14.79 -39.08 -7.35
N ALA A 77 -14.64 -38.67 -6.09
CA ALA A 77 -15.68 -37.93 -5.38
C ALA A 77 -16.05 -36.61 -6.09
N LEU A 78 -15.06 -35.91 -6.65
CA LEU A 78 -15.27 -34.70 -7.44
C LEU A 78 -16.01 -35.01 -8.76
N VAL A 79 -15.60 -36.05 -9.51
CA VAL A 79 -16.29 -36.47 -10.74
C VAL A 79 -17.74 -36.80 -10.45
N GLU A 80 -18.02 -37.57 -9.42
CA GLU A 80 -19.40 -37.92 -9.07
C GLU A 80 -20.23 -36.68 -8.70
N ARG A 81 -19.65 -35.72 -7.97
CA ARG A 81 -20.30 -34.44 -7.64
C ARG A 81 -20.65 -33.65 -8.92
N VAL A 82 -19.68 -33.46 -9.81
CA VAL A 82 -19.87 -32.76 -11.10
C VAL A 82 -20.99 -33.40 -11.91
N LEU A 83 -21.04 -34.74 -11.96
CA LEU A 83 -22.09 -35.47 -12.67
C LEU A 83 -23.47 -35.28 -12.01
N ARG A 84 -23.54 -35.30 -10.68
CA ARG A 84 -24.79 -35.08 -9.93
C ARG A 84 -25.32 -33.67 -10.12
N ASP A 85 -24.46 -32.66 -10.02
CA ASP A 85 -24.82 -31.26 -10.24
C ASP A 85 -25.31 -31.02 -11.68
N ALA A 86 -24.76 -31.79 -12.63
CA ALA A 86 -25.20 -31.81 -14.02
C ALA A 86 -26.49 -32.63 -14.28
N GLY A 87 -27.06 -33.30 -13.27
CA GLY A 87 -28.36 -33.97 -13.35
C GLY A 87 -28.34 -35.51 -13.30
N ALA A 88 -27.17 -36.13 -13.08
CA ALA A 88 -27.11 -37.57 -12.84
C ALA A 88 -27.74 -37.91 -11.47
N ARG A 89 -28.75 -38.78 -11.47
CA ARG A 89 -29.42 -39.27 -10.24
C ARG A 89 -28.85 -40.60 -9.77
N THR A 90 -28.37 -41.42 -10.70
CA THR A 90 -27.80 -42.73 -10.42
C THR A 90 -26.47 -42.87 -11.14
N ILE A 91 -25.41 -43.13 -10.37
CA ILE A 91 -24.08 -43.44 -10.89
C ILE A 91 -23.83 -44.92 -10.58
N ARG A 92 -23.77 -45.76 -11.63
CA ARG A 92 -23.48 -47.19 -11.50
C ARG A 92 -21.99 -47.41 -11.68
N THR A 93 -21.30 -47.69 -10.58
CA THR A 93 -19.86 -47.98 -10.59
C THR A 93 -19.57 -49.42 -11.03
N VAL A 94 -18.57 -49.58 -11.90
CA VAL A 94 -18.08 -50.85 -12.44
C VAL A 94 -16.56 -50.91 -12.27
N ALA A 95 -16.06 -52.01 -11.69
CA ALA A 95 -14.62 -52.23 -11.56
C ALA A 95 -13.98 -52.51 -12.93
N ALA A 96 -12.78 -51.97 -13.16
CA ALA A 96 -11.96 -52.22 -14.33
C ALA A 96 -11.78 -53.73 -14.57
N GLY A 97 -11.89 -54.15 -15.83
CA GLY A 97 -11.85 -55.57 -16.22
C GLY A 97 -13.21 -56.27 -16.21
N ARG A 98 -14.27 -55.68 -15.62
CA ARG A 98 -15.65 -56.17 -15.79
C ARG A 98 -16.32 -55.49 -17.00
N PRO A 99 -17.22 -56.18 -17.72
CA PRO A 99 -17.99 -55.57 -18.80
C PRO A 99 -18.87 -54.43 -18.27
N ALA A 100 -18.70 -53.22 -18.82
CA ALA A 100 -19.59 -52.10 -18.52
C ALA A 100 -20.93 -52.31 -19.27
N PRO A 101 -22.08 -52.11 -18.61
CA PRO A 101 -23.38 -52.20 -19.28
C PRO A 101 -23.55 -51.06 -20.30
N PRO A 102 -24.37 -51.23 -21.35
CA PRO A 102 -24.69 -50.14 -22.27
C PRO A 102 -25.24 -48.92 -21.52
N ALA A 103 -24.67 -47.75 -21.78
CA ALA A 103 -25.08 -46.51 -21.13
C ALA A 103 -25.02 -45.34 -22.10
N ALA A 104 -25.86 -44.34 -21.84
CA ALA A 104 -25.84 -43.08 -22.58
C ALA A 104 -24.57 -42.26 -22.28
N LEU A 105 -23.95 -42.46 -21.12
CA LEU A 105 -22.68 -41.85 -20.75
C LEU A 105 -21.89 -42.83 -19.88
N THR A 106 -20.66 -43.12 -20.29
CA THR A 106 -19.69 -43.90 -19.50
C THR A 106 -18.48 -43.04 -19.16
N VAL A 107 -18.12 -42.98 -17.89
CA VAL A 107 -17.03 -42.16 -17.36
C VAL A 107 -15.94 -43.08 -16.81
N TYR A 108 -14.73 -42.99 -17.34
CA TYR A 108 -13.57 -43.75 -16.88
C TYR A 108 -12.67 -42.83 -16.06
N VAL A 109 -12.38 -43.21 -14.81
CA VAL A 109 -11.60 -42.39 -13.87
C VAL A 109 -10.37 -43.16 -13.39
N GLY A 110 -9.20 -42.56 -13.55
CA GLY A 110 -7.91 -43.09 -13.10
C GLY A 110 -6.91 -43.24 -14.25
N GLY A 111 -5.65 -42.94 -13.95
CA GLY A 111 -4.50 -43.13 -14.83
C GLY A 111 -4.19 -44.59 -15.16
N PRO A 112 -3.16 -44.86 -15.97
CA PRO A 112 -2.80 -46.23 -16.38
C PRO A 112 -2.51 -47.18 -15.22
N THR A 113 -1.93 -46.67 -14.12
CA THR A 113 -1.62 -47.44 -12.90
C THR A 113 -2.84 -47.60 -11.98
N GLU A 114 -3.74 -46.62 -11.97
CA GLU A 114 -4.94 -46.61 -11.13
C GLU A 114 -6.08 -47.43 -11.75
N ASN A 115 -6.33 -47.23 -13.05
CA ASN A 115 -7.40 -47.80 -13.85
C ASN A 115 -6.92 -48.10 -15.29
N PRO A 116 -6.53 -49.34 -15.61
CA PRO A 116 -6.04 -49.67 -16.94
C PRO A 116 -7.11 -49.59 -18.04
N ALA A 117 -8.41 -49.59 -17.69
CA ALA A 117 -9.49 -49.51 -18.68
C ALA A 117 -9.53 -48.14 -19.40
N THR A 118 -9.01 -47.09 -18.77
CA THR A 118 -8.98 -45.72 -19.29
C THR A 118 -8.17 -45.63 -20.58
N ALA A 119 -7.12 -46.45 -20.74
CA ALA A 119 -6.31 -46.49 -21.97
C ALA A 119 -7.13 -46.89 -23.21
N LYS A 120 -8.05 -47.86 -23.06
CA LYS A 120 -8.96 -48.27 -24.15
C LYS A 120 -9.96 -47.16 -24.48
N ALA A 121 -10.46 -46.45 -23.47
CA ALA A 121 -11.36 -45.32 -23.64
C ALA A 121 -10.68 -44.15 -24.38
N LEU A 122 -9.45 -43.79 -24.02
CA LEU A 122 -8.66 -42.78 -24.72
C LEU A 122 -8.41 -43.17 -26.19
N LYS A 123 -8.07 -44.44 -26.46
CA LYS A 123 -7.89 -44.94 -27.82
C LYS A 123 -9.19 -44.82 -28.64
N HIS A 124 -10.35 -45.12 -28.05
CA HIS A 124 -11.66 -44.96 -28.70
C HIS A 124 -11.98 -43.49 -29.06
N LEU A 125 -11.48 -42.56 -28.25
CA LEU A 125 -11.61 -41.12 -28.42
C LEU A 125 -10.50 -40.50 -29.29
N HIS A 126 -9.54 -41.29 -29.78
CA HIS A 126 -8.36 -40.82 -30.50
C HIS A 126 -7.48 -39.82 -29.72
N ALA A 127 -7.48 -39.94 -28.38
CA ALA A 127 -6.69 -39.11 -27.49
C ALA A 127 -5.36 -39.80 -27.12
N LYS A 128 -4.28 -39.00 -27.01
CA LYS A 128 -2.97 -39.51 -26.57
C LYS A 128 -2.99 -39.79 -25.06
N PRO A 129 -2.32 -40.86 -24.58
CA PRO A 129 -2.22 -41.12 -23.14
C PRO A 129 -1.41 -40.03 -22.40
N PRO A 130 -1.55 -39.96 -21.06
CA PRO A 130 -0.76 -39.06 -20.22
C PRO A 130 0.69 -39.54 -20.02
N THR A 131 1.06 -40.73 -20.50
CA THR A 131 2.41 -41.29 -20.38
C THR A 131 3.48 -40.29 -20.87
N GLY A 132 4.53 -40.10 -20.07
CA GLY A 132 5.62 -39.18 -20.35
C GLY A 132 5.35 -37.71 -19.98
N LEU A 133 4.22 -37.40 -19.35
CA LEU A 133 3.99 -36.08 -18.72
C LEU A 133 4.63 -36.02 -17.32
N PRO A 134 4.99 -34.81 -16.82
CA PRO A 134 5.44 -34.64 -15.44
C PRO A 134 4.29 -34.91 -14.45
N SER A 135 4.63 -35.07 -13.16
CA SER A 135 3.66 -35.28 -12.08
C SER A 135 2.54 -34.22 -12.09
N GLY A 136 1.31 -34.65 -11.82
CA GLY A 136 0.11 -33.82 -12.00
C GLY A 136 -0.35 -33.69 -13.46
N GLY A 137 0.37 -34.24 -14.43
CA GLY A 137 -0.04 -34.28 -15.83
C GLY A 137 -1.19 -35.25 -16.11
N TYR A 138 -2.05 -34.92 -17.08
CA TYR A 138 -3.20 -35.73 -17.43
C TYR A 138 -3.64 -35.61 -18.89
N THR A 139 -4.42 -36.59 -19.33
CA THR A 139 -5.28 -36.48 -20.51
C THR A 139 -6.74 -36.64 -20.09
N LEU A 140 -7.56 -35.65 -20.43
CA LEU A 140 -9.02 -35.72 -20.38
C LEU A 140 -9.56 -35.74 -21.80
N ALA A 141 -10.44 -36.69 -22.13
CA ALA A 141 -11.09 -36.74 -23.43
C ALA A 141 -12.58 -37.04 -23.29
N THR A 142 -13.41 -36.36 -24.08
CA THR A 142 -14.87 -36.48 -24.07
C THR A 142 -15.41 -36.58 -25.49
N GLY A 143 -16.42 -37.41 -25.69
CA GLY A 143 -17.07 -37.59 -27.00
C GLY A 143 -17.66 -38.99 -27.14
N LYS A 144 -18.50 -39.22 -28.16
CA LYS A 144 -19.08 -40.55 -28.46
C LYS A 144 -19.72 -41.24 -27.23
N GLY A 145 -20.33 -40.49 -26.32
CA GLY A 145 -20.92 -41.02 -25.08
C GLY A 145 -19.91 -41.50 -24.02
N THR A 146 -18.64 -41.13 -24.15
CA THR A 146 -17.54 -41.51 -23.24
C THR A 146 -16.85 -40.26 -22.68
N VAL A 147 -16.46 -40.31 -21.41
CA VAL A 147 -15.55 -39.38 -20.75
C VAL A 147 -14.40 -40.22 -20.17
N ALA A 148 -13.16 -39.86 -20.46
CA ALA A 148 -11.98 -40.53 -19.94
C ALA A 148 -11.07 -39.51 -19.23
N LEU A 149 -10.81 -39.74 -17.94
CA LEU A 149 -9.92 -38.94 -17.11
C LEU A 149 -8.74 -39.81 -16.70
N SER A 150 -7.58 -39.55 -17.30
CA SER A 150 -6.37 -40.35 -17.09
C SER A 150 -5.24 -39.45 -16.65
N GLY A 151 -4.90 -39.47 -15.36
CA GLY A 151 -3.68 -38.87 -14.84
C GLY A 151 -2.44 -39.72 -15.13
N VAL A 152 -1.26 -39.11 -15.01
CA VAL A 152 0.00 -39.85 -14.88
C VAL A 152 0.16 -40.44 -13.47
N ASP A 153 -0.43 -39.78 -12.48
CA ASP A 153 -0.48 -40.10 -11.05
C ASP A 153 -1.85 -39.67 -10.46
N PRO A 154 -2.15 -40.00 -9.18
CA PRO A 154 -3.40 -39.60 -8.52
C PRO A 154 -3.68 -38.09 -8.59
N THR A 155 -2.65 -37.26 -8.40
CA THR A 155 -2.71 -35.80 -8.53
C THR A 155 -3.19 -35.36 -9.91
N GLY A 156 -2.66 -35.95 -10.98
CA GLY A 156 -3.08 -35.67 -12.35
C GLY A 156 -4.51 -36.11 -12.62
N THR A 157 -4.95 -37.24 -12.04
CA THR A 157 -6.35 -37.68 -12.13
C THR A 157 -7.28 -36.69 -11.42
N PHE A 158 -6.87 -36.15 -10.27
CA PHE A 158 -7.60 -35.07 -9.59
C PHE A 158 -7.66 -33.78 -10.41
N TYR A 159 -6.56 -33.35 -11.03
CA TYR A 159 -6.57 -32.18 -11.92
C TYR A 159 -7.40 -32.38 -13.20
N ALA A 160 -7.44 -33.60 -13.74
CA ALA A 160 -8.37 -33.94 -14.80
C ALA A 160 -9.83 -33.74 -14.36
N ALA A 161 -10.17 -34.13 -13.12
CA ALA A 161 -11.50 -33.93 -12.56
C ALA A 161 -11.82 -32.44 -12.36
N GLN A 162 -10.85 -31.62 -11.94
CA GLN A 162 -10.99 -30.17 -11.86
C GLN A 162 -11.22 -29.52 -13.23
N THR A 163 -10.60 -30.04 -14.29
CA THR A 163 -10.88 -29.60 -15.67
C THR A 163 -12.24 -30.07 -16.15
N LEU A 164 -12.68 -31.29 -15.80
CA LEU A 164 -14.04 -31.76 -16.10
C LEU A 164 -15.09 -30.83 -15.46
N ARG A 165 -14.89 -30.40 -14.21
CA ARG A 165 -15.77 -29.46 -13.50
C ARG A 165 -16.03 -28.19 -14.32
N GLN A 166 -15.04 -27.69 -15.06
CA GLN A 166 -15.15 -26.48 -15.88
C GLN A 166 -15.73 -26.75 -17.27
N LEU A 167 -15.50 -27.95 -17.81
CA LEU A 167 -16.05 -28.35 -19.10
C LEU A 167 -17.55 -28.64 -19.04
N VAL A 168 -18.04 -29.16 -17.91
CA VAL A 168 -19.45 -29.46 -17.72
C VAL A 168 -20.22 -28.17 -17.47
N THR A 169 -20.91 -27.69 -18.49
CA THR A 169 -21.71 -26.46 -18.45
C THR A 169 -23.12 -26.75 -18.95
N HIS A 170 -24.13 -26.08 -18.38
CA HIS A 170 -25.53 -26.26 -18.76
C HIS A 170 -25.98 -27.74 -18.80
N ARG A 171 -25.56 -28.54 -17.82
CA ARG A 171 -25.85 -29.99 -17.74
C ARG A 171 -25.34 -30.80 -18.93
N SER A 172 -24.31 -30.32 -19.62
CA SER A 172 -23.73 -30.96 -20.80
C SER A 172 -22.22 -30.92 -20.76
N VAL A 173 -21.58 -31.89 -21.43
CA VAL A 173 -20.14 -31.95 -21.63
C VAL A 173 -19.84 -31.81 -23.13
N PRO A 174 -19.04 -30.82 -23.56
CA PRO A 174 -18.64 -30.71 -24.96
C PRO A 174 -17.67 -31.84 -25.31
N ALA A 175 -17.66 -32.30 -26.57
CA ALA A 175 -16.62 -33.18 -27.06
C ALA A 175 -15.31 -32.39 -27.14
N THR A 176 -14.26 -32.84 -26.44
CA THR A 176 -12.97 -32.16 -26.37
C THR A 176 -11.87 -33.13 -25.94
N THR A 177 -10.63 -32.86 -26.31
CA THR A 177 -9.45 -33.51 -25.75
C THR A 177 -8.55 -32.46 -25.14
N VAL A 178 -8.27 -32.61 -23.85
CA VAL A 178 -7.32 -31.81 -23.09
C VAL A 178 -6.15 -32.70 -22.71
N ARG A 179 -4.93 -32.32 -23.09
CA ARG A 179 -3.70 -32.97 -22.61
C ARG A 179 -2.84 -31.91 -21.98
N ASP A 180 -2.59 -32.04 -20.68
CA ASP A 180 -2.24 -30.90 -19.84
C ASP A 180 -1.31 -31.30 -18.71
N TRP A 181 -0.47 -30.36 -18.28
CA TRP A 181 0.55 -30.54 -17.24
C TRP A 181 1.06 -29.17 -16.75
N PRO A 182 1.54 -29.08 -15.50
CA PRO A 182 2.11 -27.85 -14.99
C PRO A 182 3.50 -27.58 -15.58
N THR A 183 3.85 -26.30 -15.78
CA THR A 183 5.23 -25.88 -16.07
C THR A 183 6.06 -25.74 -14.78
N THR A 184 5.50 -25.15 -13.73
CA THR A 184 6.16 -25.06 -12.41
C THR A 184 5.76 -26.24 -11.52
N ALA A 185 6.74 -26.93 -10.93
CA ALA A 185 6.51 -28.13 -10.13
C ALA A 185 5.75 -27.84 -8.83
N LEU A 186 6.25 -26.89 -8.02
CA LEU A 186 5.56 -26.39 -6.83
C LEU A 186 4.92 -25.04 -7.10
N ARG A 187 3.64 -24.91 -6.76
CA ARG A 187 2.85 -23.71 -7.03
C ARG A 187 1.78 -23.55 -5.96
N GLY A 188 1.78 -22.43 -5.26
CA GLY A 188 0.86 -22.27 -4.16
C GLY A 188 1.13 -21.06 -3.31
N VAL A 189 0.99 -21.22 -2.01
CA VAL A 189 0.93 -20.09 -1.07
C VAL A 189 1.82 -20.34 0.13
N VAL A 190 2.46 -19.27 0.61
CA VAL A 190 3.10 -19.21 1.93
C VAL A 190 2.32 -18.23 2.80
N GLU A 191 1.74 -18.68 3.92
CA GLU A 191 1.10 -17.78 4.89
C GLU A 191 2.19 -17.10 5.72
N GLY A 192 2.85 -16.09 5.14
CA GLY A 192 4.06 -15.47 5.70
C GLY A 192 3.96 -13.97 5.95
N PHE A 193 2.76 -13.40 5.91
CA PHE A 193 2.51 -11.98 6.20
C PHE A 193 2.57 -11.69 7.71
N TYR A 194 2.84 -10.44 8.05
CA TYR A 194 2.68 -9.90 9.40
C TYR A 194 1.23 -9.45 9.66
N GLY A 195 0.81 -9.49 10.93
CA GLY A 195 -0.54 -9.15 11.38
C GLY A 195 -1.40 -10.37 11.68
N ALA A 196 -2.68 -10.14 11.95
CA ALA A 196 -3.61 -11.16 12.44
C ALA A 196 -3.62 -12.42 11.52
N PRO A 197 -3.24 -13.61 12.03
CA PRO A 197 -3.21 -14.82 11.22
C PRO A 197 -4.59 -15.20 10.70
N TRP A 198 -4.60 -16.00 9.63
CA TRP A 198 -5.84 -16.56 9.12
C TRP A 198 -6.51 -17.48 10.14
N THR A 199 -7.84 -17.40 10.21
CA THR A 199 -8.61 -18.30 11.05
C THR A 199 -8.59 -19.72 10.47
N GLN A 200 -8.92 -20.73 11.28
CA GLN A 200 -9.03 -22.11 10.82
C GLN A 200 -9.98 -22.26 9.61
N GLN A 201 -11.09 -21.50 9.60
CA GLN A 201 -12.04 -21.55 8.49
C GLN A 201 -11.48 -20.93 7.21
N ASP A 202 -10.69 -19.86 7.32
CA ASP A 202 -9.99 -19.27 6.17
C ASP A 202 -9.04 -20.28 5.55
N ARG A 203 -8.20 -20.93 6.38
CA ARG A 203 -7.23 -21.93 5.91
C ARG A 203 -7.91 -23.11 5.21
N LEU A 204 -9.01 -23.63 5.77
CA LEU A 204 -9.79 -24.69 5.12
C LEU A 204 -10.39 -24.24 3.77
N SER A 205 -10.93 -23.02 3.73
CA SER A 205 -11.48 -22.39 2.52
C SER A 205 -10.40 -22.19 1.43
N GLN A 206 -9.18 -21.85 1.85
CA GLN A 206 -8.02 -21.70 0.98
C GLN A 206 -7.54 -23.04 0.41
N LEU A 207 -7.44 -24.09 1.23
CA LEU A 207 -7.03 -25.41 0.76
C LEU A 207 -7.98 -25.98 -0.31
N ASP A 208 -9.30 -25.75 -0.14
CA ASP A 208 -10.30 -26.10 -1.17
C ASP A 208 -10.09 -25.29 -2.46
N PHE A 209 -9.79 -23.99 -2.33
CA PHE A 209 -9.48 -23.10 -3.44
C PHE A 209 -8.19 -23.52 -4.19
N TYR A 210 -7.15 -23.91 -3.47
CA TYR A 210 -5.88 -24.36 -4.02
C TYR A 210 -6.07 -25.62 -4.87
N GLY A 211 -6.72 -26.66 -4.34
CA GLY A 211 -7.03 -27.86 -5.12
C GLY A 211 -7.84 -27.55 -6.38
N ARG A 212 -8.83 -26.66 -6.26
CA ARG A 212 -9.70 -26.23 -7.37
C ARG A 212 -8.99 -25.46 -8.48
N THR A 213 -7.98 -24.66 -8.11
CA THR A 213 -7.14 -23.88 -9.04
C THR A 213 -5.85 -24.61 -9.41
N LYS A 214 -5.76 -25.90 -9.06
CA LYS A 214 -4.61 -26.76 -9.27
C LYS A 214 -3.34 -26.25 -8.60
N GLN A 215 -3.39 -25.51 -7.50
CA GLN A 215 -2.21 -25.26 -6.65
C GLN A 215 -1.90 -26.51 -5.82
N ASN A 216 -0.64 -26.71 -5.42
CA ASN A 216 -0.19 -27.95 -4.80
C ASN A 216 0.75 -27.78 -3.60
N VAL A 217 0.97 -26.56 -3.11
CA VAL A 217 1.71 -26.31 -1.87
C VAL A 217 1.02 -25.25 -1.03
N TYR A 218 0.99 -25.46 0.27
CA TYR A 218 0.63 -24.46 1.27
C TYR A 218 1.64 -24.55 2.40
N VAL A 219 2.38 -23.46 2.61
CA VAL A 219 3.36 -23.33 3.69
C VAL A 219 2.69 -22.64 4.87
N TYR A 220 2.52 -23.38 5.96
CA TYR A 220 2.01 -22.89 7.23
C TYR A 220 3.16 -22.18 7.97
N SER A 221 3.17 -20.84 7.92
CA SER A 221 4.18 -19.98 8.56
C SER A 221 3.60 -18.77 9.33
N PRO A 222 2.43 -18.88 10.00
CA PRO A 222 1.87 -17.73 10.72
C PRO A 222 2.82 -17.28 11.84
N LYS A 223 3.35 -16.07 11.73
CA LYS A 223 4.40 -15.54 12.62
C LYS A 223 3.95 -15.42 14.09
N ASP A 224 2.65 -15.26 14.35
CA ASP A 224 2.06 -15.16 15.68
C ASP A 224 1.72 -16.52 16.32
N ASP A 225 1.98 -17.66 15.65
CA ASP A 225 1.88 -18.97 16.29
C ASP A 225 3.10 -19.19 17.23
N PRO A 226 2.91 -19.20 18.56
CA PRO A 226 4.03 -19.28 19.48
C PRO A 226 4.80 -20.60 19.33
N TYR A 227 4.13 -21.72 19.01
CA TYR A 227 4.78 -23.04 18.89
C TYR A 227 5.59 -23.20 17.61
N LEU A 228 5.45 -22.25 16.69
CA LEU A 228 6.23 -22.16 15.47
C LEU A 228 7.51 -21.36 15.68
N ARG A 229 7.46 -20.31 16.51
CA ARG A 229 8.52 -19.30 16.63
C ARG A 229 9.04 -19.12 18.06
N ALA A 230 8.24 -18.54 18.96
CA ALA A 230 8.69 -18.18 20.32
C ALA A 230 9.00 -19.40 21.20
N ASN A 231 8.10 -20.39 21.18
CA ASN A 231 8.10 -21.63 21.96
C ASN A 231 8.38 -22.83 21.04
N TRP A 232 9.24 -22.67 20.03
CA TRP A 232 9.48 -23.67 18.99
C TRP A 232 9.94 -25.04 19.52
N ARG A 233 10.56 -25.07 20.70
CA ARG A 233 11.02 -26.31 21.38
C ARG A 233 9.88 -27.14 21.97
N ASP A 234 8.73 -26.52 22.24
CA ASP A 234 7.61 -27.16 22.92
C ASP A 234 6.71 -27.89 21.93
N ASP A 235 6.18 -29.04 22.34
CA ASP A 235 5.14 -29.75 21.60
C ASP A 235 3.85 -28.95 21.57
N TYR A 236 3.07 -29.12 20.49
CA TYR A 236 1.70 -28.59 20.48
C TYR A 236 0.84 -29.32 21.52
N PRO A 237 0.04 -28.60 22.31
CA PRO A 237 -1.06 -29.17 23.06
C PRO A 237 -1.97 -30.01 22.15
N PRO A 238 -2.51 -31.16 22.64
CA PRO A 238 -3.28 -32.09 21.80
C PRO A 238 -4.44 -31.47 21.02
N ALA A 239 -5.12 -30.46 21.59
CA ALA A 239 -6.23 -29.76 20.91
C ALA A 239 -5.76 -28.90 19.72
N GLN A 240 -4.61 -28.23 19.85
CA GLN A 240 -4.02 -27.45 18.77
C GLN A 240 -3.45 -28.38 17.70
N LEU A 241 -2.81 -29.48 18.09
CA LEU A 241 -2.32 -30.50 17.16
C LEU A 241 -3.47 -31.14 16.36
N ALA A 242 -4.62 -31.40 16.98
CA ALA A 242 -5.80 -31.89 16.29
C ALA A 242 -6.35 -30.88 15.26
N THR A 243 -6.21 -29.57 15.53
CA THR A 243 -6.61 -28.51 14.60
C THR A 243 -5.68 -28.46 13.39
N LEU A 244 -4.37 -28.63 13.59
CA LEU A 244 -3.40 -28.78 12.50
C LEU A 244 -3.68 -30.03 11.67
N LYS A 245 -3.99 -31.16 12.31
CA LYS A 245 -4.33 -32.39 11.60
C LYS A 245 -5.51 -32.20 10.64
N GLN A 246 -6.52 -31.42 11.02
CA GLN A 246 -7.64 -31.11 10.11
C GLN A 246 -7.18 -30.37 8.85
N LEU A 247 -6.19 -29.47 8.97
CA LEU A 247 -5.61 -28.79 7.81
C LEU A 247 -4.80 -29.76 6.96
N VAL A 248 -3.98 -30.63 7.57
CA VAL A 248 -3.22 -31.67 6.89
C VAL A 248 -4.14 -32.59 6.08
N ASP A 249 -5.17 -33.14 6.72
CA ASP A 249 -6.16 -34.02 6.08
C ASP A 249 -6.87 -33.30 4.92
N ARG A 250 -7.20 -32.01 5.10
CA ARG A 250 -7.84 -31.21 4.06
C ARG A 250 -6.91 -30.90 2.89
N ALA A 251 -5.64 -30.63 3.16
CA ALA A 251 -4.62 -30.39 2.16
C ALA A 251 -4.40 -31.65 1.32
N THR A 252 -4.23 -32.81 1.96
CA THR A 252 -4.13 -34.12 1.29
C THR A 252 -5.33 -34.40 0.39
N ALA A 253 -6.56 -34.18 0.88
CA ALA A 253 -7.78 -34.39 0.09
C ALA A 253 -7.88 -33.48 -1.15
N ASN A 254 -7.18 -32.35 -1.15
CA ASN A 254 -7.13 -31.40 -2.25
C ASN A 254 -5.85 -31.50 -3.10
N HIS A 255 -5.01 -32.51 -2.85
CA HIS A 255 -3.70 -32.69 -3.49
C HIS A 255 -2.79 -31.45 -3.32
N VAL A 256 -2.85 -30.86 -2.12
CA VAL A 256 -2.00 -29.77 -1.66
C VAL A 256 -1.01 -30.33 -0.64
N ARG A 257 0.29 -30.11 -0.89
CA ARG A 257 1.35 -30.41 0.06
C ARG A 257 1.30 -29.39 1.20
N PHE A 258 0.98 -29.86 2.40
CA PHE A 258 1.07 -29.06 3.62
C PHE A 258 2.53 -29.05 4.09
N THR A 259 3.17 -27.89 4.00
CA THR A 259 4.53 -27.65 4.49
C THR A 259 4.44 -26.96 5.84
N TYR A 260 5.04 -27.53 6.88
CA TYR A 260 5.12 -26.87 8.18
C TYR A 260 6.46 -26.13 8.30
N ALA A 261 6.44 -24.82 8.50
CA ALA A 261 7.63 -24.01 8.63
C ALA A 261 7.92 -23.71 10.11
N LEU A 262 9.04 -24.16 10.67
CA LEU A 262 9.42 -23.91 12.06
C LEU A 262 10.53 -22.85 12.11
N SER A 263 10.32 -21.74 12.81
CA SER A 263 11.23 -20.58 12.82
C SER A 263 11.97 -20.45 14.17
N PRO A 264 13.04 -21.23 14.42
CA PRO A 264 13.69 -21.31 15.73
C PRO A 264 14.65 -20.14 16.01
N GLY A 265 14.87 -19.26 15.02
CA GLY A 265 15.95 -18.28 15.00
C GLY A 265 15.98 -17.26 16.15
N LEU A 266 14.84 -17.01 16.81
CA LEU A 266 14.77 -16.10 17.96
C LEU A 266 15.56 -16.57 19.19
N SER A 267 15.82 -17.87 19.32
CA SER A 267 16.45 -18.42 20.53
C SER A 267 17.29 -19.68 20.31
N VAL A 268 17.44 -20.16 19.07
CA VAL A 268 18.26 -21.35 18.78
C VAL A 268 19.73 -21.09 19.10
N CYS A 269 20.36 -22.06 19.76
CA CYS A 269 21.80 -22.17 19.92
C CYS A 269 22.28 -23.23 18.91
N TYR A 270 22.87 -22.79 17.79
CA TYR A 270 23.22 -23.65 16.64
C TYR A 270 24.20 -24.77 16.99
N SER A 271 25.02 -24.56 18.02
CA SER A 271 25.98 -25.52 18.57
C SER A 271 25.37 -26.52 19.57
N SER A 272 24.11 -26.33 19.98
CA SER A 272 23.44 -27.15 21.00
C SER A 272 22.79 -28.41 20.41
N ALA A 273 23.30 -29.58 20.79
CA ALA A 273 22.66 -30.86 20.45
C ALA A 273 21.25 -31.01 21.04
N ALA A 274 20.96 -30.34 22.17
CA ALA A 274 19.63 -30.35 22.76
C ALA A 274 18.61 -29.59 21.90
N ASP A 275 19.04 -28.52 21.24
CA ASP A 275 18.18 -27.73 20.35
C ASP A 275 17.90 -28.48 19.04
N VAL A 276 18.91 -29.13 18.45
CA VAL A 276 18.71 -30.04 17.29
C VAL A 276 17.70 -31.13 17.65
N LYS A 277 17.86 -31.77 18.82
CA LYS A 277 16.93 -32.81 19.28
C LYS A 277 15.51 -32.28 19.47
N ALA A 278 15.33 -31.08 20.02
CA ALA A 278 14.02 -30.46 20.19
C ALA A 278 13.35 -30.18 18.84
N LEU A 279 14.13 -29.70 17.86
CA LEU A 279 13.67 -29.44 16.50
C LEU A 279 13.18 -30.73 15.83
N VAL A 280 14.01 -31.78 15.87
CA VAL A 280 13.65 -33.10 15.32
C VAL A 280 12.43 -33.68 16.02
N ALA A 281 12.35 -33.62 17.36
CA ALA A 281 11.19 -34.11 18.10
C ALA A 281 9.89 -33.38 17.70
N LYS A 282 9.97 -32.06 17.50
CA LYS A 282 8.84 -31.27 16.99
C LYS A 282 8.40 -31.74 15.61
N PHE A 283 9.34 -31.97 14.69
CA PHE A 283 9.05 -32.51 13.36
C PHE A 283 8.44 -33.91 13.40
N GLU A 284 8.93 -34.80 14.27
CA GLU A 284 8.33 -36.13 14.48
C GLU A 284 6.87 -36.05 14.96
N SER A 285 6.57 -35.12 15.88
CA SER A 285 5.18 -34.93 16.36
C SER A 285 4.22 -34.52 15.23
N LEU A 286 4.70 -33.73 14.27
CA LEU A 286 3.95 -33.25 13.12
C LEU A 286 3.88 -34.31 12.01
N TYR A 287 4.96 -35.07 11.83
CA TYR A 287 5.00 -36.24 10.95
C TYR A 287 3.95 -37.27 11.36
N ALA A 288 3.78 -37.50 12.67
CA ALA A 288 2.80 -38.43 13.23
C ALA A 288 1.34 -38.08 12.89
N ILE A 289 1.03 -36.80 12.60
CA ILE A 289 -0.31 -36.38 12.16
C ILE A 289 -0.47 -36.27 10.65
N GLY A 290 0.57 -36.62 9.87
CA GLY A 290 0.51 -36.71 8.41
C GLY A 290 1.28 -35.62 7.65
N VAL A 291 2.02 -34.74 8.33
CA VAL A 291 2.88 -33.76 7.63
C VAL A 291 4.04 -34.50 6.96
N ARG A 292 4.36 -34.13 5.71
CA ARG A 292 5.43 -34.76 4.89
C ARG A 292 6.37 -33.75 4.24
N SER A 293 6.20 -32.47 4.54
CA SER A 293 7.03 -31.39 4.02
C SER A 293 7.28 -30.39 5.13
N PHE A 294 8.54 -29.97 5.26
CA PHE A 294 9.01 -29.18 6.38
C PHE A 294 9.95 -28.09 5.89
N ALA A 295 9.88 -26.93 6.55
CA ALA A 295 10.78 -25.83 6.32
C ALA A 295 11.37 -25.34 7.65
N VAL A 296 12.59 -24.80 7.61
CA VAL A 296 13.21 -24.09 8.73
C VAL A 296 13.58 -22.68 8.26
N PRO A 297 12.66 -21.70 8.37
CA PRO A 297 12.96 -20.32 8.05
C PRO A 297 13.89 -19.68 9.10
N LEU A 298 14.90 -18.96 8.61
CA LEU A 298 15.88 -18.19 9.37
C LEU A 298 15.93 -16.74 8.84
N ASP A 299 14.77 -16.25 8.40
CA ASP A 299 14.44 -14.88 8.03
C ASP A 299 14.23 -14.00 9.27
N ASP A 300 14.45 -12.69 9.12
CA ASP A 300 14.14 -11.65 10.11
C ASP A 300 14.73 -11.93 11.51
N ILE A 301 15.97 -12.40 11.54
CA ILE A 301 16.78 -12.62 12.75
C ILE A 301 18.15 -11.95 12.63
N SER A 302 18.78 -11.68 13.78
CA SER A 302 20.16 -11.20 13.78
C SER A 302 21.12 -12.33 13.46
N TYR A 303 22.08 -12.07 12.58
CA TYR A 303 23.27 -12.90 12.41
C TYR A 303 24.54 -12.25 12.96
N THR A 304 24.43 -11.06 13.55
CA THR A 304 25.52 -10.33 14.20
C THR A 304 25.49 -10.45 15.72
N ALA A 305 24.36 -10.86 16.29
CA ALA A 305 24.18 -11.17 17.70
C ALA A 305 23.82 -12.64 17.87
N TRP A 306 24.62 -13.36 18.65
CA TRP A 306 24.40 -14.78 18.95
C TRP A 306 23.42 -14.97 20.10
N ASN A 307 22.56 -15.99 20.01
CA ASN A 307 21.63 -16.37 21.08
C ASN A 307 22.33 -17.08 22.26
N CYS A 308 23.52 -17.64 22.03
CA CYS A 308 24.33 -18.28 23.07
C CYS A 308 25.83 -18.05 22.84
N PRO A 309 26.66 -17.91 23.91
CA PRO A 309 28.10 -17.72 23.77
C PRO A 309 28.85 -18.88 23.09
N ALA A 310 28.28 -20.08 23.11
CA ALA A 310 28.89 -21.26 22.51
C ALA A 310 28.92 -21.20 20.98
N ASP A 311 27.97 -20.50 20.35
CA ASP A 311 27.95 -20.35 18.88
C ASP A 311 29.09 -19.45 18.41
N GLU A 312 29.35 -18.35 19.11
CA GLU A 312 30.50 -17.49 18.82
C GLU A 312 31.82 -18.25 18.94
N GLN A 313 31.96 -19.08 19.98
CA GLN A 313 33.16 -19.89 20.19
C GLN A 313 33.36 -20.94 19.09
N LYS A 314 32.28 -21.54 18.59
CA LYS A 314 32.34 -22.61 17.59
C LYS A 314 32.48 -22.09 16.17
N PHE A 315 31.75 -21.03 15.81
CA PHE A 315 31.61 -20.56 14.43
C PHE A 315 32.32 -19.22 14.17
N GLY A 316 32.57 -18.41 15.20
CA GLY A 316 33.16 -17.07 15.09
C GLY A 316 32.09 -15.97 15.01
N THR A 317 32.39 -14.87 14.30
CA THR A 317 31.49 -13.71 14.15
C THR A 317 31.32 -13.30 12.68
N GLY A 318 30.23 -12.58 12.39
CA GLY A 318 29.91 -12.07 11.06
C GLY A 318 29.14 -13.05 10.18
N GLY A 319 28.70 -12.58 9.01
CA GLY A 319 27.79 -13.32 8.13
C GLY A 319 28.29 -14.71 7.70
N GLY A 320 29.60 -14.88 7.44
CA GLY A 320 30.16 -16.19 7.09
C GLY A 320 30.04 -17.22 8.22
N ALA A 321 30.27 -16.79 9.47
CA ALA A 321 30.10 -17.64 10.65
C ALA A 321 28.63 -18.04 10.84
N ALA A 322 27.71 -17.09 10.66
CA ALA A 322 26.28 -17.36 10.74
C ALA A 322 25.79 -18.31 9.64
N GLY A 323 26.23 -18.12 8.39
CA GLY A 323 25.91 -19.05 7.30
C GLY A 323 26.39 -20.47 7.61
N ALA A 324 27.61 -20.62 8.12
CA ALA A 324 28.14 -21.93 8.54
C ALA A 324 27.36 -22.54 9.72
N ALA A 325 26.95 -21.74 10.69
CA ALA A 325 26.17 -22.19 11.84
C ALA A 325 24.78 -22.69 11.44
N GLN A 326 24.10 -21.94 10.55
CA GLN A 326 22.79 -22.30 10.03
C GLN A 326 22.87 -23.54 9.14
N SER A 327 23.87 -23.65 8.26
CA SER A 327 24.12 -24.88 7.50
C SER A 327 24.32 -26.09 8.41
N ALA A 328 25.10 -25.95 9.49
CA ALA A 328 25.34 -27.06 10.42
C ALA A 328 24.06 -27.54 11.11
N LEU A 329 23.18 -26.63 11.53
CA LEU A 329 21.86 -26.97 12.09
C LEU A 329 21.00 -27.72 11.06
N LEU A 330 20.86 -27.17 9.86
CA LEU A 330 20.00 -27.74 8.82
C LEU A 330 20.51 -29.10 8.33
N ASN A 331 21.82 -29.27 8.19
CA ASN A 331 22.43 -30.55 7.82
C ASN A 331 22.15 -31.62 8.89
N ALA A 332 22.19 -31.27 10.17
CA ALA A 332 21.83 -32.19 11.24
C ALA A 332 20.34 -32.59 11.17
N VAL A 333 19.44 -31.66 10.84
CA VAL A 333 18.02 -31.98 10.62
C VAL A 333 17.82 -32.87 9.38
N VAL A 334 18.59 -32.66 8.32
CA VAL A 334 18.58 -33.52 7.13
C VAL A 334 19.03 -34.94 7.48
N GLU A 335 20.10 -35.09 8.26
CA GLU A 335 20.61 -36.38 8.70
C GLU A 335 19.64 -37.09 9.66
N ASP A 336 19.22 -36.40 10.72
CA ASP A 336 18.49 -37.01 11.84
C ASP A 336 16.99 -37.19 11.59
N PHE A 337 16.40 -36.45 10.64
CA PHE A 337 14.96 -36.51 10.35
C PHE A 337 14.67 -36.80 8.88
N VAL A 338 15.14 -35.98 7.94
CA VAL A 338 14.75 -36.13 6.52
C VAL A 338 15.24 -37.46 5.96
N SER A 339 16.48 -37.84 6.24
CA SER A 339 17.08 -39.10 5.78
C SER A 339 16.53 -40.33 6.50
N ALA A 340 15.83 -40.15 7.62
CA ALA A 340 15.21 -41.23 8.39
C ALA A 340 13.81 -41.62 7.86
N HIS A 341 13.19 -40.79 7.01
CA HIS A 341 11.84 -41.00 6.49
C HIS A 341 11.81 -40.97 4.95
N ASP A 342 11.54 -42.11 4.32
CA ASP A 342 11.53 -42.27 2.85
C ASP A 342 10.44 -41.44 2.13
N ASP A 343 9.45 -40.93 2.86
CA ASP A 343 8.29 -40.20 2.33
C ASP A 343 8.28 -38.70 2.70
N VAL A 344 9.37 -38.17 3.24
CA VAL A 344 9.56 -36.72 3.51
C VAL A 344 10.23 -36.04 2.32
N THR A 345 9.71 -34.88 1.91
CA THR A 345 10.32 -34.08 0.84
C THR A 345 11.62 -33.43 1.29
N PRO A 346 12.52 -33.01 0.37
CA PRO A 346 13.68 -32.22 0.76
C PRO A 346 13.32 -31.03 1.66
N LEU A 347 14.20 -30.74 2.63
CA LEU A 347 14.01 -29.66 3.59
C LEU A 347 14.02 -28.31 2.86
N GLU A 348 13.10 -27.42 3.22
CA GLU A 348 13.07 -26.04 2.75
C GLU A 348 13.71 -25.11 3.80
N MET A 349 14.38 -24.05 3.38
CA MET A 349 14.88 -23.01 4.27
C MET A 349 14.68 -21.61 3.68
N VAL A 350 14.50 -20.63 4.56
CA VAL A 350 14.56 -19.20 4.19
C VAL A 350 15.85 -18.64 4.80
N PRO A 351 16.82 -18.18 4.00
CA PRO A 351 18.05 -17.59 4.53
C PRO A 351 17.77 -16.29 5.27
N THR A 352 18.72 -15.81 6.06
CA THR A 352 18.62 -14.46 6.65
C THR A 352 18.79 -13.38 5.59
N GLU A 353 19.66 -13.63 4.59
CA GLU A 353 19.75 -12.84 3.36
C GLU A 353 18.97 -13.51 2.23
N TYR A 354 17.65 -13.35 2.25
CA TYR A 354 16.70 -14.03 1.35
C TYR A 354 16.35 -13.26 0.06
N SER A 355 16.84 -12.03 -0.09
CA SER A 355 16.59 -11.19 -1.27
C SER A 355 17.87 -10.87 -2.05
N ASP A 356 17.69 -10.15 -3.16
CA ASP A 356 18.74 -9.60 -4.02
C ASP A 356 19.65 -10.66 -4.69
N LEU A 357 20.63 -10.18 -5.45
CA LEU A 357 21.61 -11.02 -6.17
C LEU A 357 23.06 -10.63 -5.83
N ALA A 358 23.27 -9.84 -4.78
CA ALA A 358 24.59 -9.48 -4.29
C ALA A 358 25.21 -10.67 -3.54
N GLY A 359 26.49 -10.94 -3.84
CA GLY A 359 27.28 -11.93 -3.11
C GLY A 359 27.69 -11.41 -1.74
N SER A 360 27.68 -12.32 -0.74
CA SER A 360 28.12 -12.02 0.62
C SER A 360 28.87 -13.22 1.22
N PRO A 361 29.65 -13.01 2.30
CA PRO A 361 30.23 -14.11 3.07
C PRO A 361 29.17 -15.09 3.59
N TYR A 362 27.98 -14.60 3.95
CA TYR A 362 26.86 -15.42 4.42
C TYR A 362 26.34 -16.35 3.31
N LYS A 363 25.99 -15.80 2.14
CA LYS A 363 25.51 -16.60 0.99
C LYS A 363 26.58 -17.59 0.48
N THR A 364 27.86 -17.20 0.55
CA THR A 364 28.98 -18.08 0.21
C THR A 364 29.08 -19.27 1.16
N ALA A 365 28.97 -19.04 2.47
CA ALA A 365 29.02 -20.10 3.47
C ALA A 365 27.84 -21.07 3.36
N LEU A 366 26.63 -20.56 3.06
CA LEU A 366 25.47 -21.42 2.76
C LEU A 366 25.76 -22.30 1.54
N ARG A 367 26.15 -21.70 0.40
CA ARG A 367 26.45 -22.44 -0.84
C ARG A 367 27.46 -23.56 -0.66
N GLU A 368 28.48 -23.34 0.16
CA GLU A 368 29.59 -24.28 0.34
C GLU A 368 29.33 -25.32 1.43
N GLY A 369 28.51 -24.98 2.44
CA GLY A 369 28.34 -25.80 3.64
C GLY A 369 26.97 -26.44 3.82
N LEU A 370 25.92 -25.98 3.16
CA LEU A 370 24.57 -26.52 3.28
C LEU A 370 24.41 -27.79 2.44
N ASP A 371 23.64 -28.76 2.93
CA ASP A 371 23.35 -29.99 2.18
C ASP A 371 22.72 -29.67 0.82
N PRO A 372 23.25 -30.20 -0.29
CA PRO A 372 22.85 -29.81 -1.64
C PRO A 372 21.39 -30.15 -1.99
N SER A 373 20.73 -31.00 -1.20
CA SER A 373 19.31 -31.32 -1.39
C SER A 373 18.37 -30.24 -0.82
N VAL A 374 18.84 -29.42 0.13
CA VAL A 374 18.03 -28.38 0.77
C VAL A 374 17.59 -27.35 -0.27
N VAL A 375 16.30 -27.02 -0.26
CA VAL A 375 15.69 -26.01 -1.12
C VAL A 375 15.78 -24.65 -0.44
N VAL A 376 16.35 -23.67 -1.13
CA VAL A 376 16.52 -22.31 -0.61
C VAL A 376 15.41 -21.41 -1.15
N GLU A 377 14.71 -20.72 -0.25
CA GLU A 377 13.72 -19.71 -0.60
C GLU A 377 14.36 -18.35 -0.90
N TRP A 378 13.88 -17.68 -1.95
CA TRP A 378 14.38 -16.38 -2.41
C TRP A 378 13.23 -15.48 -2.88
N THR A 379 13.25 -14.20 -2.53
CA THR A 379 12.12 -13.28 -2.81
C THR A 379 12.21 -12.50 -4.12
N GLY A 380 13.31 -12.66 -4.85
CA GLY A 380 13.59 -11.85 -6.04
C GLY A 380 14.68 -10.82 -5.80
N VAL A 381 14.82 -9.86 -6.73
CA VAL A 381 15.81 -8.78 -6.66
C VAL A 381 15.54 -7.74 -5.55
N GLY A 382 14.53 -7.97 -4.72
CA GLY A 382 14.22 -7.23 -3.51
C GLY A 382 13.27 -8.06 -2.65
N VAL A 383 12.90 -7.57 -1.47
CA VAL A 383 11.90 -8.21 -0.61
C VAL A 383 10.56 -8.31 -1.36
N ILE A 384 10.13 -7.22 -2.00
CA ILE A 384 9.04 -7.21 -2.95
C ILE A 384 9.64 -6.88 -4.32
N ALA A 385 9.85 -7.90 -5.15
CA ALA A 385 10.43 -7.72 -6.47
C ALA A 385 9.37 -7.26 -7.50
N PRO A 386 9.51 -6.08 -8.13
CA PRO A 386 8.61 -5.67 -9.21
C PRO A 386 8.68 -6.62 -10.41
N THR A 387 9.88 -7.13 -10.69
CA THR A 387 10.13 -8.10 -11.76
C THR A 387 11.08 -9.21 -11.32
N ILE A 388 10.93 -10.37 -11.96
CA ILE A 388 11.88 -11.48 -11.90
C ILE A 388 12.07 -12.00 -13.33
N SER A 389 13.28 -11.85 -13.86
CA SER A 389 13.65 -12.41 -15.16
C SER A 389 14.14 -13.84 -15.05
N THR A 390 14.12 -14.55 -16.17
CA THR A 390 14.66 -15.91 -16.30
C THR A 390 16.14 -15.94 -15.91
N GLU A 391 16.87 -14.90 -16.28
CA GLU A 391 18.30 -14.75 -15.98
C GLU A 391 18.54 -14.49 -14.49
N GLN A 392 17.74 -13.65 -13.85
CA GLN A 392 17.84 -13.40 -12.40
C GLN A 392 17.57 -14.67 -11.59
N ALA A 393 16.56 -15.46 -11.99
CA ALA A 393 16.29 -16.76 -11.36
C ALA A 393 17.45 -17.76 -11.53
N ARG A 394 18.10 -17.77 -12.71
CA ARG A 394 19.33 -18.55 -12.94
C ARG A 394 20.47 -18.09 -12.04
N GLN A 395 20.67 -16.77 -11.92
CA GLN A 395 21.71 -16.18 -11.08
C GLN A 395 21.49 -16.48 -9.60
N ALA A 396 20.25 -16.43 -9.10
CA ALA A 396 19.93 -16.83 -7.73
C ALA A 396 20.35 -18.28 -7.45
N ARG A 397 20.01 -19.20 -8.36
CA ARG A 397 20.41 -20.61 -8.26
C ARG A 397 21.93 -20.79 -8.23
N GLU A 398 22.67 -20.01 -9.00
CA GLU A 398 24.14 -20.04 -9.02
C GLU A 398 24.78 -19.39 -7.79
N LEU A 399 24.16 -18.31 -7.30
CA LEU A 399 24.59 -17.58 -6.11
C LEU A 399 24.52 -18.47 -4.88
N PHE A 400 23.37 -19.13 -4.68
CA PHE A 400 23.16 -20.04 -3.56
C PHE A 400 23.71 -21.45 -3.84
N GLY A 401 23.76 -21.92 -5.08
CA GLY A 401 24.18 -23.30 -5.41
C GLY A 401 23.16 -24.38 -5.04
N HIS A 402 21.93 -23.99 -4.70
CA HIS A 402 20.83 -24.88 -4.29
C HIS A 402 19.61 -24.74 -5.22
N PRO A 403 18.70 -25.72 -5.24
CA PRO A 403 17.37 -25.53 -5.82
C PRO A 403 16.68 -24.32 -5.19
N ILE A 404 16.09 -23.46 -6.02
CA ILE A 404 15.44 -22.22 -5.57
C ILE A 404 13.92 -22.39 -5.56
N LEU A 405 13.28 -22.04 -4.45
CA LEU A 405 11.84 -21.80 -4.34
C LEU A 405 11.62 -20.29 -4.26
N VAL A 406 10.77 -19.73 -5.12
CA VAL A 406 10.48 -18.28 -5.04
C VAL A 406 9.41 -18.04 -3.98
N TRP A 407 9.76 -17.35 -2.90
CA TRP A 407 8.80 -16.72 -1.99
C TRP A 407 8.39 -15.39 -2.60
N ASP A 408 7.24 -15.34 -3.24
CA ASP A 408 6.82 -14.16 -3.97
C ASP A 408 5.92 -13.26 -3.11
N ASN A 409 6.42 -12.08 -2.71
CA ASN A 409 5.67 -11.13 -1.88
C ASN A 409 4.59 -10.38 -2.68
N TYR A 410 3.60 -11.12 -3.16
CA TYR A 410 2.36 -10.64 -3.75
C TYR A 410 1.26 -11.71 -3.64
N PRO A 411 0.02 -11.36 -3.24
CA PRO A 411 -0.55 -10.02 -3.03
C PRO A 411 -0.38 -9.43 -1.61
N VAL A 412 0.55 -9.90 -0.77
CA VAL A 412 0.72 -9.41 0.61
C VAL A 412 0.65 -7.88 0.74
N ASN A 413 -0.07 -7.40 1.77
CA ASN A 413 -0.34 -5.99 2.02
C ASN A 413 -0.05 -5.55 3.48
N ASP A 414 0.72 -6.33 4.23
CA ASP A 414 1.10 -5.99 5.61
C ASP A 414 1.91 -4.68 5.70
N TYR A 415 2.70 -4.35 4.67
CA TYR A 415 3.40 -3.08 4.53
C TYR A 415 2.49 -1.91 4.07
N THR A 416 1.23 -2.18 3.70
CA THR A 416 0.27 -1.19 3.21
C THR A 416 -1.17 -1.59 3.56
N THR A 417 -1.44 -1.78 4.86
CA THR A 417 -2.68 -2.37 5.38
C THR A 417 -3.95 -1.59 5.02
N SER A 418 -3.83 -0.32 4.63
CA SER A 418 -4.92 0.51 4.12
C SER A 418 -5.34 0.16 2.68
N ARG A 419 -4.57 -0.67 1.96
CA ARG A 419 -4.82 -1.05 0.57
C ARG A 419 -5.16 -2.54 0.44
N LEU A 420 -6.02 -2.84 -0.53
CA LEU A 420 -6.17 -4.20 -1.07
C LEU A 420 -5.39 -4.29 -2.38
N LEU A 421 -4.69 -5.41 -2.60
CA LEU A 421 -3.93 -5.66 -3.83
C LEU A 421 -4.65 -6.75 -4.64
N LEU A 422 -5.64 -6.34 -5.44
CA LEU A 422 -6.56 -7.25 -6.16
C LEU A 422 -6.22 -7.46 -7.64
N GLY A 423 -5.16 -6.81 -8.12
CA GLY A 423 -4.67 -6.95 -9.50
C GLY A 423 -4.19 -8.37 -9.86
N PRO A 424 -3.82 -8.60 -11.13
CA PRO A 424 -3.19 -9.84 -11.54
C PRO A 424 -1.71 -9.90 -11.14
N TYR A 425 -1.21 -11.13 -11.03
CA TYR A 425 0.19 -11.44 -10.92
C TYR A 425 0.94 -11.05 -12.20
N THR A 426 1.99 -10.24 -12.10
CA THR A 426 2.76 -9.70 -13.24
C THR A 426 4.27 -9.66 -12.94
N GLY A 427 5.07 -9.23 -13.93
CA GLY A 427 6.50 -8.99 -13.74
C GLY A 427 7.40 -10.23 -13.74
N ARG A 428 6.86 -11.45 -13.80
CA ARG A 428 7.65 -12.70 -13.88
C ARG A 428 7.70 -13.17 -15.33
N GLU A 429 8.91 -13.29 -15.89
CA GLU A 429 9.08 -13.84 -17.23
C GLU A 429 8.66 -15.31 -17.30
N ALA A 430 8.18 -15.79 -18.45
CA ALA A 430 7.71 -17.16 -18.55
C ALA A 430 8.80 -18.22 -18.29
N GLY A 431 10.07 -17.88 -18.56
CA GLY A 431 11.20 -18.78 -18.33
C GLY A 431 11.56 -19.00 -16.86
N VAL A 432 11.09 -18.13 -15.94
CA VAL A 432 11.32 -18.29 -14.49
C VAL A 432 10.82 -19.64 -14.01
N ALA A 433 9.65 -20.06 -14.46
CA ALA A 433 9.03 -21.34 -14.10
C ALA A 433 9.90 -22.57 -14.39
N GLY A 434 10.85 -22.47 -15.34
CA GLY A 434 11.80 -23.55 -15.66
C GLY A 434 13.16 -23.42 -14.97
N GLN A 435 13.42 -22.32 -14.25
CA GLN A 435 14.69 -22.08 -13.53
C GLN A 435 14.59 -22.36 -12.02
N VAL A 436 13.37 -22.46 -11.49
CA VAL A 436 13.07 -22.60 -10.05
C VAL A 436 12.32 -23.91 -9.79
N THR A 437 12.46 -24.44 -8.57
CA THR A 437 11.70 -25.60 -8.08
C THR A 437 10.21 -25.25 -7.91
N GLY A 438 9.91 -24.00 -7.58
CA GLY A 438 8.56 -23.56 -7.30
C GLY A 438 8.37 -22.07 -7.17
N ILE A 439 7.10 -21.69 -7.01
CA ILE A 439 6.67 -20.33 -6.67
C ILE A 439 5.56 -20.43 -5.61
N THR A 440 5.76 -19.77 -4.48
CA THR A 440 4.78 -19.58 -3.40
C THR A 440 4.43 -18.11 -3.30
N ALA A 441 3.17 -17.75 -3.53
CA ALA A 441 2.68 -16.39 -3.33
C ALA A 441 2.42 -16.13 -1.84
N ASN A 442 2.93 -15.01 -1.30
CA ASN A 442 2.60 -14.52 0.03
C ASN A 442 1.30 -13.70 -0.08
N PRO A 443 0.19 -14.12 0.57
CA PRO A 443 -1.11 -13.51 0.41
C PRO A 443 -1.31 -12.31 1.34
N MET A 444 -2.45 -11.63 1.21
CA MET A 444 -2.86 -10.58 2.16
C MET A 444 -3.36 -11.21 3.47
N ILE A 445 -3.44 -10.36 4.51
CA ILE A 445 -4.15 -10.66 5.76
C ILE A 445 -5.62 -11.04 5.45
N GLN A 446 -6.24 -10.42 4.43
CA GLN A 446 -7.59 -10.73 3.95
C GLN A 446 -7.59 -12.01 3.10
N ALA A 447 -8.01 -13.13 3.71
CA ALA A 447 -7.95 -14.44 3.10
C ALA A 447 -8.81 -14.54 1.83
N GLU A 448 -10.08 -14.15 1.89
CA GLU A 448 -10.99 -14.37 0.77
C GLU A 448 -10.68 -13.45 -0.42
N ALA A 449 -10.30 -12.19 -0.15
CA ALA A 449 -9.92 -11.18 -1.13
C ALA A 449 -8.64 -11.59 -1.88
N SER A 450 -7.69 -12.22 -1.18
CA SER A 450 -6.45 -12.75 -1.77
C SER A 450 -6.72 -13.71 -2.92
N LYS A 451 -7.84 -14.44 -2.92
CA LYS A 451 -8.17 -15.44 -3.95
C LYS A 451 -8.24 -14.85 -5.36
N LEU A 452 -8.60 -13.56 -5.51
CA LEU A 452 -8.65 -12.90 -6.82
C LEU A 452 -7.26 -12.84 -7.46
N ALA A 453 -6.24 -12.42 -6.71
CA ALA A 453 -4.86 -12.37 -7.16
C ALA A 453 -4.24 -13.78 -7.22
N LEU A 454 -4.47 -14.63 -6.21
CA LEU A 454 -3.94 -16.00 -6.16
C LEU A 454 -4.45 -16.89 -7.30
N PHE A 455 -5.65 -16.63 -7.83
CA PHE A 455 -6.13 -17.30 -9.04
C PHE A 455 -5.21 -17.03 -10.24
N THR A 456 -4.70 -15.80 -10.34
CA THR A 456 -3.84 -15.36 -11.45
C THR A 456 -2.41 -15.89 -11.30
N SER A 457 -1.87 -15.94 -10.08
CA SER A 457 -0.57 -16.59 -9.83
C SER A 457 -0.63 -18.10 -10.13
N ALA A 458 -1.72 -18.78 -9.74
CA ALA A 458 -1.95 -20.18 -10.11
C ALA A 458 -2.04 -20.37 -11.63
N SER A 459 -2.65 -19.43 -12.34
CA SER A 459 -2.76 -19.45 -13.80
C SER A 459 -1.39 -19.29 -14.49
N TYR A 460 -0.57 -18.36 -14.00
CA TYR A 460 0.81 -18.17 -14.46
C TYR A 460 1.66 -19.42 -14.18
N ALA A 461 1.69 -19.92 -12.95
CA ALA A 461 2.56 -21.04 -12.56
C ALA A 461 2.22 -22.36 -13.28
N TRP A 462 0.96 -22.52 -13.72
CA TRP A 462 0.57 -23.69 -14.51
C TRP A 462 1.06 -23.61 -15.97
N ASN A 463 0.85 -22.48 -16.64
CA ASN A 463 1.19 -22.29 -18.05
C ASN A 463 1.62 -20.84 -18.33
N PRO A 464 2.87 -20.50 -18.01
CA PRO A 464 3.35 -19.12 -18.05
C PRO A 464 3.51 -18.61 -19.49
N THR A 465 3.70 -19.48 -20.47
CA THR A 465 3.82 -19.12 -21.89
C THR A 465 2.48 -18.64 -22.48
N ALA A 466 1.36 -19.17 -21.99
CA ALA A 466 0.02 -18.79 -22.43
C ALA A 466 -0.69 -17.82 -21.45
N TYR A 467 0.03 -17.32 -20.44
CA TYR A 467 -0.53 -16.47 -19.42
C TYR A 467 -0.76 -15.04 -19.95
N ASP A 468 -2.01 -14.58 -19.88
CA ASP A 468 -2.41 -13.20 -20.09
C ASP A 468 -2.93 -12.64 -18.76
N PRO A 469 -2.24 -11.67 -18.13
CA PRO A 469 -2.63 -11.14 -16.83
C PRO A 469 -4.05 -10.58 -16.81
N ARG A 470 -4.45 -9.89 -17.89
CA ARG A 470 -5.75 -9.23 -17.96
C ARG A 470 -6.88 -10.25 -18.13
N ALA A 471 -6.67 -11.26 -18.96
CA ALA A 471 -7.63 -12.34 -19.14
C ALA A 471 -7.79 -13.17 -17.85
N ALA A 472 -6.68 -13.43 -17.14
CA ALA A 472 -6.68 -14.15 -15.86
C ALA A 472 -7.41 -13.36 -14.77
N PHE A 473 -7.16 -12.04 -14.65
CA PHE A 473 -7.90 -11.17 -13.73
C PHE A 473 -9.41 -11.17 -14.01
N LEU A 474 -9.81 -11.00 -15.28
CA LEU A 474 -11.23 -11.02 -15.62
C LEU A 474 -11.86 -12.41 -15.38
N ALA A 475 -11.08 -13.48 -15.49
CA ALA A 475 -11.53 -14.82 -15.16
C ALA A 475 -11.67 -15.04 -13.66
N SER A 476 -10.73 -14.54 -12.84
CA SER A 476 -10.82 -14.65 -11.38
C SER A 476 -12.06 -13.96 -10.83
N VAL A 477 -12.39 -12.76 -11.34
CA VAL A 477 -13.62 -12.05 -10.96
C VAL A 477 -14.88 -12.85 -11.30
N ARG A 478 -14.96 -13.42 -12.51
CA ARG A 478 -16.12 -14.24 -12.92
C ARG A 478 -16.23 -15.52 -12.10
N ASP A 479 -15.10 -16.15 -11.83
CA ASP A 479 -15.04 -17.39 -11.06
C ASP A 479 -15.44 -17.15 -9.60
N PHE A 480 -15.01 -16.03 -9.01
CA PHE A 480 -15.37 -15.65 -7.65
C PHE A 480 -16.87 -15.33 -7.48
N ALA A 481 -17.50 -14.79 -8.52
CA ALA A 481 -18.94 -14.49 -8.56
C ALA A 481 -19.81 -15.64 -9.10
N ALA A 482 -19.24 -16.80 -9.41
CA ALA A 482 -19.93 -17.87 -10.14
C ALA A 482 -21.17 -18.42 -9.41
N ASP A 483 -21.10 -18.49 -8.07
CA ASP A 483 -22.18 -18.99 -7.20
C ASP A 483 -23.14 -17.88 -6.72
N ALA A 484 -23.01 -16.66 -7.26
CA ALA A 484 -23.90 -15.55 -6.91
C ALA A 484 -25.33 -15.78 -7.42
N THR A 485 -26.30 -15.10 -6.80
CA THR A 485 -27.72 -15.17 -7.23
C THR A 485 -27.95 -14.50 -8.58
N ALA A 486 -27.08 -13.54 -8.96
CA ALA A 486 -27.07 -12.88 -10.26
C ALA A 486 -25.62 -12.77 -10.81
N PRO A 487 -25.01 -13.89 -11.27
CA PRO A 487 -23.56 -13.96 -11.53
C PRO A 487 -23.01 -12.89 -12.48
N GLY A 488 -23.76 -12.54 -13.51
CA GLY A 488 -23.32 -11.55 -14.51
C GLY A 488 -23.21 -10.13 -13.96
N SER A 489 -24.22 -9.66 -13.20
CA SER A 489 -24.19 -8.33 -12.58
C SER A 489 -23.21 -8.29 -11.40
N THR A 490 -23.21 -9.33 -10.56
CA THR A 490 -22.27 -9.43 -9.44
C THR A 490 -20.81 -9.44 -9.92
N ALA A 491 -20.50 -10.15 -11.01
CA ALA A 491 -19.16 -10.09 -11.61
C ALA A 491 -18.81 -8.70 -12.16
N ALA A 492 -19.78 -7.94 -12.67
CA ALA A 492 -19.55 -6.57 -13.12
C ALA A 492 -19.26 -5.63 -11.94
N SER A 493 -20.04 -5.71 -10.85
CA SER A 493 -19.80 -4.94 -9.62
C SER A 493 -18.48 -5.31 -8.95
N LEU A 494 -18.17 -6.61 -8.88
CA LEU A 494 -16.91 -7.09 -8.34
C LEU A 494 -15.72 -6.63 -9.19
N ARG A 495 -15.88 -6.59 -10.53
CA ARG A 495 -14.87 -6.01 -11.42
C ARG A 495 -14.65 -4.53 -11.12
N VAL A 496 -15.73 -3.74 -10.95
CA VAL A 496 -15.59 -2.32 -10.60
C VAL A 496 -14.81 -2.16 -9.29
N PHE A 497 -15.11 -2.98 -8.28
CA PHE A 497 -14.36 -2.96 -7.03
C PHE A 497 -12.88 -3.33 -7.22
N ALA A 498 -12.61 -4.50 -7.80
CA ALA A 498 -11.24 -5.01 -7.98
C ALA A 498 -10.37 -4.15 -8.90
N GLU A 499 -10.96 -3.51 -9.91
CA GLU A 499 -10.23 -2.58 -10.78
C GLU A 499 -9.82 -1.29 -10.08
N ASN A 500 -10.54 -0.84 -9.05
CA ASN A 500 -10.17 0.34 -8.26
C ASN A 500 -9.31 -0.04 -7.04
N SER A 501 -8.77 -1.26 -7.00
CA SER A 501 -7.77 -1.75 -6.04
C SER A 501 -6.74 -2.61 -6.78
N TYR A 502 -6.37 -2.17 -7.99
CA TYR A 502 -5.67 -3.00 -8.96
C TYR A 502 -4.15 -2.90 -8.81
N SER A 503 -3.63 -1.69 -8.56
CA SER A 503 -2.19 -1.45 -8.58
C SER A 503 -1.49 -2.04 -7.35
N SER A 504 -0.19 -2.30 -7.52
CA SER A 504 0.72 -2.80 -6.50
C SER A 504 2.17 -2.42 -6.86
N LEU A 505 3.15 -2.90 -6.10
CA LEU A 505 4.56 -2.77 -6.47
C LEU A 505 4.97 -3.61 -7.70
N LEU A 506 4.14 -4.58 -8.12
CA LEU A 506 4.35 -5.34 -9.35
C LEU A 506 3.81 -4.62 -10.59
N ASP A 507 2.71 -3.87 -10.42
CA ASP A 507 2.08 -3.09 -11.49
C ASP A 507 1.52 -1.79 -10.93
N ALA A 508 2.14 -0.67 -11.31
CA ALA A 508 1.69 0.66 -10.89
C ALA A 508 0.42 1.14 -11.63
N GLY A 509 -0.07 0.40 -12.63
CA GLY A 509 -1.28 0.76 -13.36
C GLY A 509 -2.52 0.62 -12.50
N GLU A 510 -3.25 1.72 -12.27
CA GLU A 510 -4.44 1.74 -11.42
C GLU A 510 -5.71 2.01 -12.23
N SER A 511 -6.83 1.40 -11.80
CA SER A 511 -8.17 1.67 -12.33
C SER A 511 -8.27 1.59 -13.87
N PRO A 512 -7.97 0.43 -14.48
CA PRO A 512 -7.80 0.28 -15.92
C PRO A 512 -9.02 0.68 -16.76
N THR A 513 -10.23 0.68 -16.18
CA THR A 513 -11.43 1.19 -16.86
C THR A 513 -11.66 2.68 -16.58
N LEU A 514 -11.50 3.14 -15.34
CA LEU A 514 -11.77 4.52 -14.94
C LEU A 514 -10.74 5.52 -15.50
N THR A 515 -9.46 5.18 -15.45
CA THR A 515 -8.36 6.08 -15.85
C THR A 515 -8.52 6.57 -17.31
N PRO A 516 -8.81 5.71 -18.31
CA PRO A 516 -9.14 6.17 -19.66
C PRO A 516 -10.41 7.05 -19.75
N LEU A 517 -11.44 6.76 -18.94
CA LEU A 517 -12.68 7.56 -18.92
C LEU A 517 -12.44 8.96 -18.36
N LEU A 518 -11.67 9.07 -17.27
CA LEU A 518 -11.24 10.35 -16.70
C LEU A 518 -10.45 11.16 -17.72
N LYS A 519 -9.45 10.54 -18.37
CA LYS A 519 -8.65 11.20 -19.41
C LYS A 519 -9.50 11.70 -20.56
N ALA A 520 -10.46 10.90 -21.02
CA ALA A 520 -11.37 11.31 -22.09
C ALA A 520 -12.24 12.50 -21.68
N PHE A 521 -12.78 12.50 -20.45
CA PHE A 521 -13.56 13.59 -19.91
C PHE A 521 -12.75 14.87 -19.72
N THR A 522 -11.58 14.80 -19.09
CA THR A 522 -10.73 15.99 -18.86
C THR A 522 -10.21 16.59 -20.16
N THR A 523 -9.91 15.75 -21.17
CA THR A 523 -9.56 16.22 -22.52
C THR A 523 -10.74 16.96 -23.16
N ALA A 524 -11.93 16.34 -23.18
CA ALA A 524 -13.13 16.95 -23.76
C ALA A 524 -13.55 18.23 -23.02
N TYR A 525 -13.33 18.27 -21.71
CA TYR A 525 -13.55 19.46 -20.89
C TYR A 525 -12.62 20.61 -21.29
N GLY A 526 -11.33 20.32 -21.50
CA GLY A 526 -10.34 21.33 -21.88
C GLY A 526 -10.50 21.85 -23.31
N THR A 527 -11.00 21.03 -24.24
CA THR A 527 -11.19 21.43 -25.65
C THR A 527 -12.60 21.95 -25.95
N GLY A 528 -13.60 21.63 -25.13
CA GLY A 528 -15.02 21.86 -25.41
C GLY A 528 -15.65 20.83 -26.36
N ASP A 529 -14.86 19.95 -26.97
CA ASP A 529 -15.32 19.00 -27.98
C ASP A 529 -15.76 17.66 -27.37
N GLY A 530 -17.01 17.27 -27.61
CA GLY A 530 -17.52 15.94 -27.23
C GLY A 530 -17.77 15.73 -25.73
N ILE A 531 -17.80 16.81 -24.95
CA ILE A 531 -17.95 16.81 -23.48
C ILE A 531 -19.15 15.98 -23.01
N ASP A 532 -20.32 16.12 -23.64
CA ASP A 532 -21.54 15.39 -23.29
C ASP A 532 -21.38 13.86 -23.34
N LYS A 533 -20.67 13.36 -24.36
CA LYS A 533 -20.44 11.93 -24.53
C LYS A 533 -19.48 11.41 -23.46
N ALA A 534 -18.40 12.14 -23.21
CA ALA A 534 -17.42 11.77 -22.20
C ALA A 534 -18.02 11.83 -20.78
N ALA A 535 -18.79 12.87 -20.48
CA ALA A 535 -19.49 13.04 -19.21
C ALA A 535 -20.50 11.92 -18.95
N ARG A 536 -21.30 11.53 -19.95
CA ARG A 536 -22.24 10.38 -19.82
C ARG A 536 -21.51 9.08 -19.54
N ALA A 537 -20.41 8.80 -20.25
CA ALA A 537 -19.64 7.57 -20.06
C ALA A 537 -19.00 7.51 -18.66
N LEU A 538 -18.39 8.61 -18.21
CA LEU A 538 -17.78 8.69 -16.89
C LEU A 538 -18.82 8.63 -15.76
N THR A 539 -19.95 9.35 -15.90
CA THR A 539 -21.05 9.32 -14.93
C THR A 539 -21.67 7.93 -14.80
N ALA A 540 -21.80 7.19 -15.91
CA ALA A 540 -22.29 5.81 -15.86
C ALA A 540 -21.36 4.89 -15.05
N TYR A 541 -20.04 5.07 -15.16
CA TYR A 541 -19.08 4.32 -14.35
C TYR A 541 -19.15 4.70 -12.87
N PHE A 542 -19.24 5.99 -12.55
CA PHE A 542 -19.43 6.45 -11.16
C PHE A 542 -20.74 5.96 -10.54
N THR A 543 -21.81 5.88 -11.35
CA THR A 543 -23.09 5.28 -10.91
C THR A 543 -22.92 3.80 -10.59
N ALA A 544 -22.16 3.06 -11.40
CA ALA A 544 -21.83 1.66 -11.11
C ALA A 544 -21.02 1.54 -9.81
N MET A 545 -20.00 2.39 -9.61
CA MET A 545 -19.21 2.42 -8.37
C MET A 545 -20.10 2.66 -7.13
N ALA A 546 -21.02 3.62 -7.18
CA ALA A 546 -21.94 3.92 -6.09
C ALA A 546 -22.88 2.74 -5.76
N ALA A 547 -23.28 1.96 -6.76
CA ALA A 547 -24.18 0.82 -6.60
C ALA A 547 -23.47 -0.48 -6.14
N THR A 548 -22.18 -0.64 -6.45
CA THR A 548 -21.40 -1.85 -6.19
C THR A 548 -21.53 -2.38 -4.75
N PRO A 549 -21.43 -1.56 -3.67
CA PRO A 549 -21.48 -2.09 -2.31
C PRO A 549 -22.82 -2.77 -2.00
N ALA A 550 -23.93 -2.18 -2.45
CA ALA A 550 -25.26 -2.73 -2.25
C ALA A 550 -25.48 -4.00 -3.08
N ASP A 551 -25.05 -4.00 -4.35
CA ASP A 551 -25.18 -5.15 -5.25
C ASP A 551 -24.39 -6.37 -4.74
N LEU A 552 -23.13 -6.16 -4.32
CA LEU A 552 -22.30 -7.25 -3.78
C LEU A 552 -22.89 -7.81 -2.48
N ARG A 553 -23.33 -6.96 -1.55
CA ARG A 553 -23.95 -7.41 -0.30
C ARG A 553 -25.26 -8.18 -0.51
N ALA A 554 -26.01 -7.86 -1.57
CA ALA A 554 -27.27 -8.53 -1.87
C ALA A 554 -27.07 -9.89 -2.58
N HIS A 555 -26.02 -10.02 -3.40
CA HIS A 555 -25.95 -11.12 -4.37
C HIS A 555 -24.74 -12.04 -4.22
N LEU A 556 -23.64 -11.60 -3.59
CA LEU A 556 -22.44 -12.41 -3.39
C LEU A 556 -22.56 -13.24 -2.09
N PRO A 557 -22.55 -14.58 -2.16
CA PRO A 557 -22.76 -15.44 -0.98
C PRO A 557 -21.58 -15.45 -0.01
N ASN A 558 -20.41 -14.97 -0.43
CA ASN A 558 -19.19 -14.97 0.39
C ASN A 558 -19.23 -13.86 1.45
N SER A 559 -19.88 -14.13 2.59
CA SER A 559 -20.01 -13.17 3.69
C SER A 559 -18.69 -12.80 4.36
N ARG A 560 -17.68 -13.68 4.32
CA ARG A 560 -16.34 -13.39 4.86
C ARG A 560 -15.62 -12.34 4.01
N PHE A 561 -15.64 -12.49 2.69
CA PHE A 561 -15.15 -11.46 1.76
C PHE A 561 -15.85 -10.11 1.99
N LEU A 562 -17.18 -10.11 2.13
CA LEU A 562 -17.93 -8.86 2.39
C LEU A 562 -17.56 -8.21 3.72
N THR A 563 -17.25 -9.02 4.73
CA THR A 563 -16.85 -8.52 6.06
C THR A 563 -15.45 -7.92 6.01
N GLU A 564 -14.46 -8.65 5.48
CA GLU A 564 -13.07 -8.20 5.44
C GLU A 564 -12.85 -7.02 4.48
N THR A 565 -13.73 -6.80 3.50
CA THR A 565 -13.60 -5.71 2.51
C THR A 565 -14.56 -4.54 2.73
N SER A 566 -15.39 -4.54 3.79
CA SER A 566 -16.52 -3.61 3.93
C SER A 566 -16.12 -2.14 3.85
N ALA A 567 -15.05 -1.72 4.53
CA ALA A 567 -14.62 -0.32 4.56
C ALA A 567 -14.17 0.18 3.17
N TRP A 568 -13.45 -0.67 2.42
CA TRP A 568 -13.06 -0.41 1.03
C TRP A 568 -14.26 -0.33 0.09
N LEU A 569 -15.25 -1.22 0.26
CA LEU A 569 -16.49 -1.18 -0.51
C LEU A 569 -17.26 0.11 -0.24
N ASP A 570 -17.44 0.49 1.02
CA ASP A 570 -18.16 1.72 1.37
C ASP A 570 -17.45 2.98 0.83
N LYS A 571 -16.11 3.01 0.88
CA LYS A 571 -15.33 4.11 0.30
C LYS A 571 -15.44 4.17 -1.22
N LEU A 572 -15.43 3.02 -1.92
CA LEU A 572 -15.69 2.95 -3.37
C LEU A 572 -17.06 3.56 -3.71
N GLY A 573 -18.09 3.22 -2.94
CA GLY A 573 -19.44 3.75 -3.13
C GLY A 573 -19.50 5.27 -2.99
N ALA A 574 -18.89 5.79 -1.91
CA ALA A 574 -18.79 7.23 -1.65
C ALA A 574 -18.00 7.97 -2.75
N TYR A 575 -16.94 7.35 -3.28
CA TYR A 575 -16.21 7.89 -4.43
C TYR A 575 -17.07 7.96 -5.69
N GLY A 576 -17.94 6.97 -5.93
CA GLY A 576 -18.91 7.02 -7.01
C GLY A 576 -19.82 8.24 -6.92
N GLU A 577 -20.38 8.50 -5.73
CA GLU A 577 -21.23 9.68 -5.48
C GLU A 577 -20.48 11.01 -5.66
N ALA A 578 -19.25 11.09 -5.14
CA ALA A 578 -18.40 12.26 -5.25
C ALA A 578 -17.94 12.52 -6.70
N GLY A 579 -17.58 11.45 -7.42
CA GLY A 579 -17.20 11.52 -8.83
C GLY A 579 -18.34 12.04 -9.71
N THR A 580 -19.56 11.57 -9.50
CA THR A 580 -20.75 12.14 -10.18
C THR A 580 -20.93 13.62 -9.86
N THR A 581 -20.78 14.01 -8.59
CA THR A 581 -20.90 15.41 -8.16
C THR A 581 -19.82 16.29 -8.80
N ALA A 582 -18.58 15.80 -8.90
CA ALA A 582 -17.48 16.50 -9.56
C ALA A 582 -17.72 16.71 -11.06
N VAL A 583 -18.22 15.70 -11.78
CA VAL A 583 -18.59 15.86 -13.21
C VAL A 583 -19.70 16.90 -13.35
N GLN A 584 -20.73 16.86 -12.51
CA GLN A 584 -21.83 17.84 -12.52
C GLN A 584 -21.33 19.26 -12.23
N LEU A 585 -20.42 19.41 -11.25
CA LEU A 585 -19.82 20.69 -10.87
C LEU A 585 -19.08 21.31 -12.07
N MET A 586 -18.23 20.52 -12.72
CA MET A 586 -17.46 20.96 -13.88
C MET A 586 -18.39 21.34 -15.06
N LEU A 587 -19.44 20.58 -15.32
CA LEU A 587 -20.43 20.93 -16.34
C LEU A 587 -21.20 22.22 -16.01
N ALA A 588 -21.59 22.41 -14.75
CA ALA A 588 -22.26 23.63 -14.29
C ALA A 588 -21.37 24.87 -14.50
N GLN A 589 -20.06 24.75 -14.23
CA GLN A 589 -19.10 25.82 -14.53
C GLN A 589 -19.05 26.14 -16.03
N THR A 590 -19.02 25.12 -16.89
CA THR A 590 -18.98 25.31 -18.35
C THR A 590 -20.25 26.01 -18.87
N ASN A 591 -21.38 25.76 -18.21
CA ASN A 591 -22.67 26.36 -18.55
C ASN A 591 -22.91 27.74 -17.91
N GLY A 592 -22.01 28.22 -17.04
CA GLY A 592 -22.18 29.47 -16.30
C GLY A 592 -23.28 29.46 -15.24
N ASP A 593 -23.66 28.27 -14.72
CA ASP A 593 -24.69 28.12 -13.70
C ASP A 593 -24.09 28.30 -12.28
N THR A 594 -24.05 29.54 -11.81
CA THR A 594 -23.40 29.92 -10.55
C THR A 594 -24.05 29.29 -9.32
N ASP A 595 -25.38 29.12 -9.33
CA ASP A 595 -26.14 28.56 -8.21
C ASP A 595 -25.85 27.05 -8.08
N ALA A 596 -25.85 26.34 -9.21
CA ALA A 596 -25.45 24.95 -9.25
C ALA A 596 -23.99 24.76 -8.85
N VAL A 597 -23.08 25.62 -9.30
CA VAL A 597 -21.66 25.59 -8.90
C VAL A 597 -21.51 25.72 -7.39
N SER A 598 -22.15 26.71 -6.76
CA SER A 598 -22.08 26.90 -5.31
C SER A 598 -22.59 25.67 -4.55
N THR A 599 -23.75 25.14 -4.96
CA THR A 599 -24.37 23.98 -4.32
C THR A 599 -23.52 22.71 -4.47
N LEU A 600 -23.05 22.43 -5.68
CA LEU A 600 -22.26 21.24 -5.99
C LEU A 600 -20.85 21.32 -5.40
N TYR A 601 -20.26 22.52 -5.31
CA TYR A 601 -18.98 22.73 -4.64
C TYR A 601 -19.07 22.41 -3.15
N ALA A 602 -20.05 22.97 -2.44
CA ALA A 602 -20.25 22.69 -1.01
C ALA A 602 -20.52 21.20 -0.76
N ARG A 603 -21.31 20.56 -1.63
CA ARG A 603 -21.56 19.11 -1.57
C ARG A 603 -20.28 18.30 -1.78
N LEU A 604 -19.48 18.64 -2.79
CA LEU A 604 -18.24 17.94 -3.08
C LEU A 604 -17.22 18.10 -1.95
N GLN A 605 -17.12 19.28 -1.33
CA GLN A 605 -16.30 19.53 -0.14
C GLN A 605 -16.70 18.59 1.01
N SER A 606 -18.00 18.49 1.31
CA SER A 606 -18.50 17.57 2.34
C SER A 606 -18.23 16.10 2.01
N GLN A 607 -18.42 15.70 0.75
CA GLN A 607 -18.12 14.34 0.30
C GLN A 607 -16.63 14.01 0.40
N ARG A 608 -15.74 14.94 0.04
CA ARG A 608 -14.29 14.80 0.18
C ARG A 608 -13.90 14.67 1.65
N LYS A 609 -14.41 15.53 2.54
CA LYS A 609 -14.18 15.40 3.99
C LYS A 609 -14.55 14.01 4.51
N ARG A 610 -15.70 13.47 4.10
CA ARG A 610 -16.11 12.10 4.47
C ARG A 610 -15.16 11.04 3.91
N LEU A 611 -14.71 11.18 2.66
CA LEU A 611 -13.77 10.24 2.04
C LEU A 611 -12.40 10.25 2.73
N ASP A 612 -11.92 11.44 3.09
CA ASP A 612 -10.63 11.65 3.76
C ASP A 612 -10.64 11.05 5.17
N SER A 613 -11.78 11.04 5.86
CA SER A 613 -11.93 10.41 7.19
C SER A 613 -11.91 8.87 7.19
N VAL A 614 -11.94 8.22 6.02
CA VAL A 614 -11.86 6.76 5.92
C VAL A 614 -10.42 6.37 5.57
N PRO A 615 -9.68 5.65 6.44
CA PRO A 615 -8.25 5.41 6.24
C PRO A 615 -7.95 4.46 5.07
N GLN A 616 -8.89 3.58 4.70
CA GLN A 616 -8.74 2.68 3.56
C GLN A 616 -8.54 3.46 2.26
N GLN A 617 -7.69 2.96 1.38
CA GLN A 617 -7.38 3.59 0.10
C GLN A 617 -8.04 2.85 -1.06
N ILE A 618 -8.63 3.60 -1.99
CA ILE A 618 -9.28 3.11 -3.22
C ILE A 618 -8.87 4.03 -4.37
N ALA A 619 -8.45 3.44 -5.49
CA ALA A 619 -7.94 4.12 -6.67
C ALA A 619 -6.93 5.24 -6.35
N PRO A 620 -5.86 4.93 -5.58
CA PRO A 620 -4.89 5.93 -5.14
C PRO A 620 -4.27 6.68 -6.32
N GLY A 621 -4.20 8.01 -6.24
CA GLY A 621 -3.67 8.88 -7.29
C GLY A 621 -4.57 9.06 -8.51
N VAL A 622 -5.75 8.45 -8.53
CA VAL A 622 -6.72 8.53 -9.65
C VAL A 622 -7.95 9.35 -9.24
N LEU A 623 -8.70 8.88 -8.24
CA LEU A 623 -9.98 9.47 -7.86
C LEU A 623 -9.82 10.72 -7.01
N ASP A 624 -9.02 10.63 -5.96
CA ASP A 624 -8.57 11.75 -5.13
C ASP A 624 -8.08 12.92 -5.97
N ARG A 625 -7.22 12.64 -6.97
CA ARG A 625 -6.71 13.66 -7.89
C ARG A 625 -7.81 14.31 -8.71
N PHE A 626 -8.73 13.52 -9.28
CA PHE A 626 -9.84 14.05 -10.05
C PHE A 626 -10.77 14.94 -9.20
N LEU A 627 -11.12 14.50 -7.99
CA LEU A 627 -11.97 15.28 -7.08
C LEU A 627 -11.28 16.57 -6.63
N PHE A 628 -9.98 16.49 -6.33
CA PHE A 628 -9.16 17.64 -5.98
C PHE A 628 -9.12 18.65 -7.13
N ASP A 629 -8.81 18.22 -8.36
CA ASP A 629 -8.74 19.10 -9.53
C ASP A 629 -10.09 19.75 -9.85
N ALA A 630 -11.20 19.02 -9.72
CA ALA A 630 -12.55 19.57 -9.89
C ALA A 630 -12.87 20.64 -8.83
N THR A 631 -12.49 20.38 -7.57
CA THR A 631 -12.67 21.33 -6.48
C THR A 631 -11.82 22.59 -6.70
N LEU A 632 -10.55 22.43 -7.04
CA LEU A 632 -9.62 23.55 -7.21
C LEU A 632 -10.09 24.49 -8.34
N ARG A 633 -10.59 23.94 -9.45
CA ARG A 633 -11.14 24.72 -10.57
C ARG A 633 -12.42 25.47 -10.21
N ALA A 634 -13.20 24.95 -9.28
CA ALA A 634 -14.48 25.50 -8.84
C ALA A 634 -14.41 26.29 -7.54
N ALA A 635 -13.21 26.50 -7.01
CA ALA A 635 -13.01 27.26 -5.78
C ALA A 635 -13.66 28.65 -5.92
N PRO A 636 -14.53 29.05 -4.97
CA PRO A 636 -15.14 30.37 -4.99
C PRO A 636 -14.06 31.45 -4.84
N ASP A 637 -14.45 32.68 -5.11
CA ASP A 637 -13.64 33.83 -4.73
C ASP A 637 -13.43 33.82 -3.21
N PRO A 638 -12.18 33.77 -2.71
CA PRO A 638 -11.93 33.75 -1.28
C PRO A 638 -12.17 35.13 -0.62
N GLY A 639 -12.49 36.16 -1.41
CA GLY A 639 -12.80 37.50 -0.94
C GLY A 639 -11.56 38.39 -0.75
N PRO A 640 -11.74 39.57 -0.13
CA PRO A 640 -10.66 40.51 0.13
C PRO A 640 -9.48 39.87 0.87
N ASP A 641 -8.27 40.15 0.37
CA ASP A 641 -7.01 39.62 0.89
C ASP A 641 -6.12 40.76 1.39
N ALA A 642 -5.65 40.65 2.63
CA ALA A 642 -4.72 41.61 3.20
C ALA A 642 -3.27 41.34 2.74
N SER A 643 -2.43 42.36 2.77
CA SER A 643 -0.98 42.25 2.60
C SER A 643 -0.29 43.49 3.16
N PHE A 644 1.00 43.37 3.45
CA PHE A 644 1.78 44.46 4.03
C PHE A 644 2.95 44.88 3.13
N THR A 645 3.30 46.15 3.17
CA THR A 645 4.54 46.67 2.58
C THR A 645 5.22 47.64 3.55
N PRO A 646 6.43 47.33 4.06
CA PRO A 646 7.18 46.09 3.83
C PRO A 646 6.48 44.84 4.40
N THR A 647 6.90 43.64 3.98
CA THR A 647 6.33 42.34 4.38
C THR A 647 6.79 41.87 5.76
N SER A 648 7.81 42.51 6.34
CA SER A 648 8.30 42.27 7.69
C SER A 648 8.85 43.58 8.26
N LEU A 649 8.94 43.67 9.59
CA LEU A 649 9.49 44.83 10.30
C LEU A 649 10.57 44.40 11.29
N SER A 650 11.56 45.27 11.50
CA SER A 650 12.59 45.08 12.52
C SER A 650 12.78 46.38 13.29
N LEU A 651 12.65 46.30 14.62
CA LEU A 651 12.60 47.45 15.54
C LEU A 651 13.56 47.23 16.71
N THR A 652 14.14 48.31 17.23
CA THR A 652 14.74 48.30 18.57
C THR A 652 13.68 48.70 19.61
N PRO A 653 13.84 48.33 20.90
CA PRO A 653 12.93 48.77 21.95
C PRO A 653 12.76 50.30 21.95
N GLY A 654 11.51 50.77 22.07
CA GLY A 654 11.15 52.19 22.01
C GLY A 654 11.09 52.80 20.60
N ALA A 655 11.48 52.08 19.54
CA ALA A 655 11.42 52.58 18.18
C ALA A 655 10.01 52.52 17.60
N THR A 656 9.76 53.35 16.60
CA THR A 656 8.52 53.37 15.83
C THR A 656 8.81 53.29 14.34
N THR A 657 7.99 52.54 13.60
CA THR A 657 8.05 52.42 12.14
C THR A 657 6.63 52.35 11.55
N THR A 658 6.52 52.31 10.23
CA THR A 658 5.24 52.20 9.54
C THR A 658 5.24 51.09 8.51
N ALA A 659 4.09 50.43 8.33
CA ALA A 659 3.82 49.58 7.18
C ALA A 659 2.50 49.98 6.50
N THR A 660 2.42 49.77 5.19
CA THR A 660 1.18 49.94 4.43
C THR A 660 0.41 48.63 4.45
N LEU A 661 -0.78 48.64 5.03
CA LEU A 661 -1.77 47.57 4.87
C LEU A 661 -2.50 47.79 3.54
N THR A 662 -2.41 46.81 2.65
CA THR A 662 -3.16 46.76 1.40
C THR A 662 -4.24 45.69 1.53
N ILE A 663 -5.49 46.04 1.22
CA ILE A 663 -6.59 45.08 1.09
C ILE A 663 -6.99 45.06 -0.37
N ALA A 664 -6.86 43.91 -1.02
CA ALA A 664 -7.12 43.73 -2.44
C ALA A 664 -8.18 42.65 -2.66
N ASP A 665 -9.08 42.90 -3.62
CA ASP A 665 -10.04 41.92 -4.09
C ASP A 665 -9.99 41.91 -5.62
N ASN A 666 -9.10 41.09 -6.14
CA ASN A 666 -8.77 41.09 -7.57
C ASN A 666 -9.81 40.30 -8.40
N ARG A 667 -10.69 39.53 -7.77
CA ARG A 667 -11.65 38.65 -8.44
C ARG A 667 -13.08 39.20 -8.38
N SER A 668 -13.39 40.05 -7.40
CA SER A 668 -14.71 40.68 -7.32
C SER A 668 -15.00 41.61 -8.50
N THR A 669 -16.24 41.55 -8.98
CA THR A 669 -16.78 42.42 -10.03
C THR A 669 -17.50 43.65 -9.47
N THR A 670 -17.57 43.78 -8.15
CA THR A 670 -18.27 44.87 -7.45
C THR A 670 -17.39 45.49 -6.37
N SER A 671 -17.62 46.78 -6.07
CA SER A 671 -16.92 47.42 -4.94
C SER A 671 -17.53 46.95 -3.62
N GLY A 672 -16.68 46.69 -2.62
CA GLY A 672 -17.08 46.25 -1.28
C GLY A 672 -16.39 47.03 -0.17
N THR A 673 -16.94 47.02 1.04
CA THR A 673 -16.29 47.58 2.23
C THR A 673 -15.70 46.45 3.05
N ALA A 674 -14.38 46.48 3.25
CA ALA A 674 -13.67 45.54 4.11
C ALA A 674 -13.36 46.20 5.46
N THR A 675 -13.86 45.62 6.55
CA THR A 675 -13.52 46.00 7.92
C THR A 675 -12.38 45.14 8.44
N TRP A 676 -11.47 45.74 9.20
CA TRP A 676 -10.29 45.05 9.71
C TRP A 676 -9.96 45.47 11.14
N ARG A 677 -9.34 44.56 11.90
CA ARG A 677 -8.90 44.74 13.28
C ARG A 677 -7.59 43.99 13.56
N ILE A 678 -6.85 44.48 14.54
CA ILE A 678 -5.59 43.92 15.05
C ILE A 678 -5.77 43.69 16.55
N GLY A 679 -5.42 42.49 17.00
CA GLY A 679 -5.43 42.12 18.42
C GLY A 679 -4.30 42.77 19.21
N GLU A 680 -4.33 42.65 20.53
CA GLU A 680 -3.19 43.03 21.37
C GLU A 680 -1.99 42.13 21.09
N VAL A 681 -0.79 42.72 21.06
CA VAL A 681 0.47 42.00 20.83
C VAL A 681 1.45 42.42 21.91
N ASP A 682 1.99 41.45 22.64
CA ASP A 682 2.91 41.71 23.75
C ASP A 682 4.12 42.55 23.29
N GLY A 683 4.39 43.64 24.02
CA GLY A 683 5.50 44.55 23.75
C GLY A 683 5.35 45.45 22.51
N LEU A 684 4.21 45.43 21.82
CA LEU A 684 4.01 46.16 20.55
C LEU A 684 2.64 46.86 20.50
N THR A 685 2.63 48.15 20.15
CA THR A 685 1.39 48.91 19.91
C THR A 685 1.25 49.22 18.42
N VAL A 686 0.06 49.01 17.84
CA VAL A 686 -0.24 49.28 16.43
C VAL A 686 -1.39 50.27 16.31
N THR A 687 -1.18 51.38 15.59
CA THR A 687 -2.18 52.45 15.41
C THR A 687 -2.40 52.80 13.94
N PRO A 688 -3.65 52.89 13.44
CA PRO A 688 -4.88 52.47 14.13
C PRO A 688 -4.94 50.94 14.30
N SER A 689 -5.57 50.45 15.36
CA SER A 689 -5.75 49.01 15.63
C SER A 689 -6.99 48.42 14.94
N SER A 690 -7.83 49.24 14.32
CA SER A 690 -8.96 48.81 13.51
C SER A 690 -9.34 49.88 12.49
N GLY A 691 -10.02 49.48 11.42
CA GLY A 691 -10.53 50.42 10.42
C GLY A 691 -11.42 49.77 9.38
N SER A 692 -11.83 50.56 8.38
CA SER A 692 -12.61 50.10 7.24
C SER A 692 -12.11 50.78 5.95
N VAL A 693 -12.03 50.03 4.85
CA VAL A 693 -11.67 50.57 3.54
C VAL A 693 -12.67 50.10 2.48
N THR A 694 -12.96 50.96 1.50
CA THR A 694 -13.74 50.57 0.33
C THR A 694 -12.80 50.07 -0.74
N VAL A 695 -12.90 48.77 -1.06
CA VAL A 695 -12.11 48.10 -2.10
C VAL A 695 -12.91 48.21 -3.41
N PRO A 696 -12.38 48.87 -4.45
CA PRO A 696 -13.04 48.92 -5.75
C PRO A 696 -13.04 47.54 -6.42
N ALA A 697 -14.02 47.28 -7.29
CA ALA A 697 -14.09 46.04 -8.09
C ALA A 697 -12.75 45.72 -8.78
N GLY A 698 -12.23 44.51 -8.58
CA GLY A 698 -10.95 44.06 -9.13
C GLY A 698 -9.73 44.88 -8.67
N GLY A 699 -9.86 45.65 -7.58
CA GLY A 699 -8.89 46.65 -7.16
C GLY A 699 -8.40 46.47 -5.73
N LYS A 700 -7.75 47.52 -5.22
CA LYS A 700 -7.14 47.52 -3.90
C LYS A 700 -7.32 48.86 -3.20
N ALA A 701 -7.37 48.81 -1.87
CA ALA A 701 -7.31 49.97 -1.00
C ALA A 701 -6.13 49.85 -0.04
N THR A 702 -5.58 50.98 0.39
CA THR A 702 -4.43 51.00 1.30
C THR A 702 -4.68 51.90 2.50
N THR A 703 -4.04 51.57 3.61
CA THR A 703 -3.94 52.41 4.81
C THR A 703 -2.58 52.23 5.46
N THR A 704 -2.11 53.24 6.19
CA THR A 704 -0.82 53.19 6.88
C THR A 704 -1.03 52.83 8.35
N LEU A 705 -0.26 51.85 8.82
CA LEU A 705 -0.21 51.43 10.21
C LEU A 705 1.12 51.87 10.82
N THR A 706 1.07 52.41 12.03
CA THR A 706 2.24 52.78 12.83
C THR A 706 2.46 51.73 13.92
N PHE A 707 3.67 51.17 13.97
CA PHE A 707 4.09 50.14 14.92
C PHE A 707 5.09 50.75 15.89
N THR A 708 4.83 50.64 17.19
CA THR A 708 5.69 51.16 18.25
C THR A 708 6.07 50.02 19.20
N ALA A 709 7.37 49.72 19.28
CA ALA A 709 7.91 48.78 20.26
C ALA A 709 7.96 49.44 21.64
N ALA A 710 7.47 48.76 22.68
CA ALA A 710 7.62 49.25 24.04
C ALA A 710 9.11 49.38 24.40
N SER A 711 9.47 50.36 25.23
CA SER A 711 10.86 50.59 25.65
C SER A 711 11.48 49.41 26.41
N GLY A 712 10.65 48.59 27.07
CA GLY A 712 11.05 47.36 27.76
C GLY A 712 10.68 46.07 27.01
N ALA A 713 10.37 46.14 25.71
CA ALA A 713 10.03 44.95 24.94
C ALA A 713 11.23 43.99 24.88
N GLY A 714 10.98 42.71 25.20
CA GLY A 714 11.98 41.65 25.10
C GLY A 714 12.37 41.38 23.65
N ALA A 715 13.59 40.85 23.45
CA ALA A 715 14.02 40.41 22.13
C ALA A 715 13.16 39.23 21.65
N GLY A 716 12.87 39.19 20.35
CA GLY A 716 12.14 38.09 19.73
C GLY A 716 11.29 38.54 18.55
N THR A 717 10.63 37.59 17.91
CA THR A 717 9.70 37.84 16.81
C THR A 717 8.27 37.83 17.33
N ARG A 718 7.44 38.74 16.83
CA ARG A 718 6.00 38.84 17.10
C ARG A 718 5.23 38.75 15.78
N SER A 719 4.11 38.05 15.79
CA SER A 719 3.17 38.01 14.67
C SER A 719 2.05 39.01 14.92
N VAL A 720 1.87 39.99 14.03
CA VAL A 720 0.75 40.93 14.10
C VAL A 720 -0.29 40.57 13.06
N THR A 721 -1.42 40.02 13.49
CA THR A 721 -2.50 39.58 12.60
C THR A 721 -3.52 40.67 12.36
N VAL A 722 -3.78 40.97 11.10
CA VAL A 722 -4.96 41.71 10.64
C VAL A 722 -6.05 40.70 10.30
N SER A 723 -7.25 40.91 10.85
CA SER A 723 -8.42 40.05 10.63
C SER A 723 -9.71 40.85 10.45
N GLY A 724 -10.74 40.22 9.91
CA GLY A 724 -12.08 40.78 9.74
C GLY A 724 -13.08 39.67 9.37
N ASP A 725 -14.38 39.95 9.42
CA ASP A 725 -15.42 38.93 9.18
C ASP A 725 -15.42 38.45 7.72
N ASP A 726 -15.20 39.37 6.77
CA ASP A 726 -15.10 39.10 5.32
C ASP A 726 -13.67 39.32 4.77
N LEU A 727 -12.65 39.17 5.63
CA LEU A 727 -11.25 39.44 5.26
C LEU A 727 -10.38 38.21 5.53
N LEU A 728 -9.66 37.77 4.51
CA LEU A 728 -8.62 36.77 4.69
C LEU A 728 -7.55 37.32 5.62
N SER A 729 -7.42 36.66 6.77
CA SER A 729 -6.50 37.13 7.80
C SER A 729 -5.07 36.90 7.40
N ARG A 730 -4.22 37.90 7.67
CA ARG A 730 -2.81 37.91 7.32
C ARG A 730 -2.02 38.52 8.44
N SER A 731 -0.80 38.02 8.60
CA SER A 731 0.11 38.49 9.63
C SER A 731 1.31 39.19 9.02
N ILE A 732 1.88 40.13 9.77
CA ILE A 732 3.20 40.70 9.52
C ILE A 732 4.14 40.30 10.66
N PRO A 733 5.27 39.63 10.38
CA PRO A 733 6.29 39.36 11.39
C PRO A 733 7.04 40.64 11.75
N VAL A 734 7.18 40.89 13.05
CA VAL A 734 7.88 42.04 13.63
C VAL A 734 8.97 41.52 14.57
N GLN A 735 10.23 41.71 14.19
CA GLN A 735 11.39 41.38 15.02
C GLN A 735 11.72 42.55 15.96
N ILE A 736 11.78 42.30 17.27
CA ILE A 736 12.32 43.21 18.28
C ILE A 736 13.76 42.78 18.56
N LYS A 737 14.71 43.67 18.25
CA LYS A 737 16.14 43.40 18.47
C LYS A 737 16.49 43.52 19.95
N GLY A 738 17.36 42.64 20.45
CA GLY A 738 17.95 42.80 21.78
C GLY A 738 18.87 44.02 21.86
N VAL A 739 19.02 44.57 23.07
CA VAL A 739 19.83 45.77 23.37
C VAL A 739 21.33 45.55 23.03
N ASP A 740 21.77 44.29 22.94
CA ASP A 740 23.17 43.88 22.71
C ASP A 740 23.46 43.36 21.27
N SER A 741 22.58 43.63 20.29
CA SER A 741 22.72 43.15 18.90
C SER A 741 23.81 43.86 18.06
N GLY A 742 24.92 44.27 18.69
CA GLY A 742 26.08 44.91 18.07
C GLY A 742 26.79 44.05 17.02
N GLY A 743 27.60 44.70 16.17
CA GLY A 743 28.23 44.12 14.96
C GLY A 743 29.06 42.86 15.23
N GLY A 744 28.45 41.70 15.02
CA GLY A 744 29.00 40.37 15.25
C GLY A 744 27.93 39.28 15.26
N ALA A 745 26.69 39.62 15.67
CA ALA A 745 25.61 38.64 15.83
C ALA A 745 25.09 38.15 14.49
N ALA A 746 24.93 36.83 14.34
CA ALA A 746 24.38 36.19 13.15
C ALA A 746 23.17 35.32 13.51
N ALA A 747 22.24 35.20 12.58
CA ALA A 747 21.21 34.18 12.68
C ALA A 747 21.85 32.80 12.53
N ARG A 748 21.35 31.81 13.27
CA ARG A 748 21.82 30.43 13.20
C ARG A 748 20.69 29.50 12.79
N ALA A 749 21.02 28.47 12.03
CA ALA A 749 20.16 27.31 11.86
C ALA A 749 20.68 26.15 12.71
N LEU A 750 19.79 25.47 13.41
CA LEU A 750 20.11 24.29 14.18
C LEU A 750 19.49 23.06 13.53
N THR A 751 20.23 21.96 13.40
CA THR A 751 19.73 20.70 12.82
C THR A 751 20.01 19.51 13.73
N ALA A 752 19.00 18.68 14.00
CA ALA A 752 19.15 17.44 14.76
C ALA A 752 19.71 16.33 13.87
N ASN A 753 20.93 15.84 14.17
CA ASN A 753 21.63 14.85 13.36
C ASN A 753 21.43 13.45 13.95
N PHE A 754 20.40 12.75 13.48
CA PHE A 754 19.90 11.52 14.08
C PHE A 754 20.99 10.45 14.23
N SER A 755 21.74 10.17 13.16
CA SER A 755 22.81 9.16 13.20
C SER A 755 24.13 9.68 13.81
N GLY A 756 24.20 10.97 14.12
CA GLY A 756 25.41 11.66 14.59
C GLY A 756 25.49 11.89 16.10
N ALA A 757 24.40 11.71 16.84
CA ALA A 757 24.29 12.09 18.26
C ALA A 757 24.73 13.55 18.50
N SER A 758 24.35 14.44 17.59
CA SER A 758 24.75 15.84 17.61
C SER A 758 23.65 16.76 17.09
N VAL A 759 23.75 18.05 17.42
CA VAL A 759 23.04 19.13 16.76
C VAL A 759 24.06 19.98 16.00
N SER A 760 23.86 20.21 14.70
CA SER A 760 24.66 21.19 13.97
C SER A 760 24.14 22.59 14.27
N SER A 761 25.00 23.51 14.68
CA SER A 761 24.73 24.95 14.73
C SER A 761 25.44 25.62 13.55
N VAL A 762 24.67 26.01 12.52
CA VAL A 762 25.16 26.64 11.30
C VAL A 762 25.00 28.15 11.37
N ASP A 763 26.11 28.89 11.30
CA ASP A 763 26.12 30.34 11.15
C ASP A 763 25.69 30.70 9.72
N LEU A 764 24.55 31.37 9.58
CA LEU A 764 23.93 31.61 8.27
C LEU A 764 24.62 32.72 7.46
N ALA A 765 25.48 33.53 8.09
CA ALA A 765 26.23 34.58 7.41
C ALA A 765 27.51 34.02 6.76
N SER A 766 28.20 33.11 7.44
CA SER A 766 29.47 32.52 6.99
C SER A 766 29.33 31.13 6.37
N GLY A 767 28.23 30.42 6.67
CA GLY A 767 28.04 29.01 6.32
C GLY A 767 28.84 28.04 7.20
N THR A 768 29.47 28.53 8.27
CA THR A 768 30.27 27.70 9.19
C THR A 768 29.35 26.87 10.07
N SER A 769 29.62 25.56 10.16
CA SER A 769 28.84 24.62 10.97
C SER A 769 29.65 24.13 12.18
N THR A 770 29.04 24.16 13.36
CA THR A 770 29.61 23.64 14.61
C THR A 770 28.75 22.49 15.13
N GLU A 771 29.35 21.32 15.32
CA GLU A 771 28.66 20.16 15.90
C GLU A 771 28.64 20.23 17.43
N ILE A 772 27.44 20.15 18.01
CA ILE A 772 27.20 20.15 19.45
C ILE A 772 26.81 18.72 19.85
N PRO A 773 27.64 17.99 20.62
CA PRO A 773 27.29 16.65 21.08
C PRO A 773 26.04 16.67 21.98
N VAL A 774 25.08 15.78 21.72
CA VAL A 774 23.85 15.58 22.51
C VAL A 774 23.64 14.08 22.80
N GLY A 775 22.44 13.67 23.21
CA GLY A 775 22.10 12.25 23.38
C GLY A 775 21.99 11.50 22.04
N ASN A 776 21.76 10.19 22.11
CA ASN A 776 21.66 9.35 20.91
C ASN A 776 20.36 9.63 20.13
N ASN A 777 20.44 9.52 18.81
CA ASN A 777 19.30 9.63 17.91
C ASN A 777 18.47 10.91 18.11
N PRO A 778 19.07 12.12 18.06
CA PRO A 778 18.29 13.34 18.18
C PRO A 778 17.35 13.49 16.99
N GLY A 779 16.04 13.56 17.27
CA GLY A 779 14.98 13.55 16.24
C GLY A 779 14.46 14.94 15.88
N GLU A 780 14.36 15.83 16.87
CA GLU A 780 13.73 17.15 16.73
C GLU A 780 14.54 18.23 17.46
N VAL A 781 14.49 19.47 16.97
CA VAL A 781 15.16 20.62 17.61
C VAL A 781 14.33 21.90 17.50
N VAL A 782 14.10 22.56 18.64
CA VAL A 782 13.38 23.85 18.70
C VAL A 782 14.22 24.91 19.41
N VAL A 783 13.95 26.19 19.16
CA VAL A 783 14.70 27.33 19.72
C VAL A 783 13.79 28.29 20.48
N SER A 784 14.32 28.88 21.56
CA SER A 784 13.64 29.91 22.35
C SER A 784 13.32 31.15 21.53
N PRO A 785 12.27 31.92 21.89
CA PRO A 785 11.90 33.14 21.14
C PRO A 785 13.00 34.20 21.04
N ASP A 786 13.92 34.23 22.01
CA ASP A 786 15.08 35.13 22.03
C ASP A 786 16.31 34.57 21.29
N GLY A 787 16.23 33.33 20.79
CA GLY A 787 17.27 32.65 20.02
C GLY A 787 18.44 32.09 20.84
N ARG A 788 18.44 32.26 22.17
CA ARG A 788 19.62 31.94 23.00
C ARG A 788 19.70 30.48 23.44
N THR A 789 18.57 29.81 23.55
CA THR A 789 18.50 28.43 24.03
C THR A 789 17.82 27.55 22.99
N ALA A 790 18.41 26.40 22.70
CA ALA A 790 17.79 25.37 21.88
C ALA A 790 17.56 24.10 22.69
N TYR A 791 16.60 23.29 22.25
CA TYR A 791 16.20 22.05 22.90
C TYR A 791 16.19 20.94 21.86
N ALA A 792 16.85 19.83 22.16
CA ALA A 792 16.93 18.67 21.25
C ALA A 792 16.38 17.42 21.93
N ALA A 793 15.44 16.74 21.27
CA ALA A 793 14.84 15.51 21.76
C ALA A 793 15.69 14.31 21.32
N ASN A 794 16.25 13.57 22.28
CA ASN A 794 17.17 12.47 22.04
C ASN A 794 16.43 11.12 22.13
N GLN A 795 15.87 10.67 21.01
CA GLN A 795 15.03 9.48 20.95
C GLN A 795 15.71 8.23 21.51
N GLY A 796 17.01 8.05 21.24
CA GLY A 796 17.78 6.88 21.68
C GLY A 796 18.33 7.01 23.10
N SER A 797 17.93 8.02 23.86
CA SER A 797 18.44 8.29 25.20
C SER A 797 17.38 8.80 26.18
N ASP A 798 16.10 8.82 25.79
CA ASP A 798 14.96 9.18 26.66
C ASP A 798 15.16 10.52 27.41
N THR A 799 15.78 11.50 26.72
CA THR A 799 16.17 12.80 27.30
C THR A 799 15.98 13.95 26.33
N VAL A 800 15.88 15.17 26.88
CA VAL A 800 15.99 16.43 26.13
C VAL A 800 17.27 17.16 26.53
N SER A 801 18.09 17.53 25.55
CA SER A 801 19.28 18.37 25.78
C SER A 801 18.93 19.85 25.69
N VAL A 802 19.32 20.63 26.70
CA VAL A 802 19.23 22.11 26.72
C VAL A 802 20.56 22.67 26.23
N ILE A 803 20.54 23.51 25.20
CA ILE A 803 21.73 23.99 24.48
C ILE A 803 21.80 25.50 24.54
N ASP A 804 22.93 26.04 25.00
CA ASP A 804 23.29 27.44 24.78
C ASP A 804 23.78 27.59 23.34
N VAL A 805 23.03 28.36 22.55
CA VAL A 805 23.25 28.52 21.10
C VAL A 805 24.53 29.31 20.81
N ALA A 806 24.83 30.32 21.62
CA ALA A 806 26.02 31.15 21.44
C ALA A 806 27.29 30.37 21.79
N ALA A 807 27.29 29.73 22.96
CA ALA A 807 28.40 28.92 23.45
C ALA A 807 28.55 27.58 22.72
N ALA A 808 27.55 27.20 21.91
CA ALA A 808 27.47 25.93 21.20
C ALA A 808 27.68 24.74 22.14
N LYS A 809 26.98 24.73 23.28
CA LYS A 809 27.20 23.76 24.36
C LYS A 809 25.90 23.36 25.07
N VAL A 810 25.78 22.09 25.40
CA VAL A 810 24.74 21.58 26.30
C VAL A 810 24.94 22.12 27.73
N THR A 811 23.92 22.78 28.28
CA THR A 811 23.89 23.31 29.65
C THR A 811 23.19 22.38 30.62
N ALA A 812 22.19 21.62 30.14
CA ALA A 812 21.44 20.66 30.94
C ALA A 812 20.92 19.49 30.08
N THR A 813 20.51 18.42 30.75
CA THR A 813 19.87 17.27 30.12
C THR A 813 18.76 16.79 31.03
N VAL A 814 17.53 16.80 30.51
CA VAL A 814 16.30 16.52 31.27
C VAL A 814 15.80 15.14 30.85
N ALA A 815 15.58 14.24 31.81
CA ALA A 815 14.96 12.94 31.53
C ALA A 815 13.45 13.09 31.30
N VAL A 816 12.92 12.38 30.30
CA VAL A 816 11.52 12.41 29.87
C VAL A 816 10.99 10.98 29.69
N GLY A 817 9.91 10.79 28.93
CA GLY A 817 9.44 9.46 28.55
C GLY A 817 10.27 8.79 27.46
N ASP A 818 9.78 7.63 27.03
CA ASP A 818 10.48 6.71 26.14
C ASP A 818 10.35 7.19 24.68
N VAL A 819 11.50 7.29 23.99
CA VAL A 819 11.60 7.72 22.59
C VAL A 819 10.98 9.12 22.38
N PRO A 820 11.56 10.19 22.96
CA PRO A 820 11.05 11.55 22.78
C PRO A 820 11.23 12.01 21.32
N ALA A 821 10.11 12.11 20.59
CA ALA A 821 10.10 12.30 19.14
C ALA A 821 9.98 13.78 18.74
N GLY A 822 8.88 14.43 19.12
CA GLY A 822 8.57 15.83 18.76
C GLY A 822 8.69 16.81 19.92
N LEU A 823 8.90 18.09 19.60
CA LEU A 823 9.01 19.20 20.56
C LEU A 823 8.14 20.40 20.16
N ALA A 824 7.48 21.02 21.14
CA ALA A 824 6.84 22.33 20.94
C ALA A 824 7.02 23.25 22.15
N LEU A 825 7.43 24.49 21.88
CA LEU A 825 7.68 25.49 22.91
C LEU A 825 6.50 26.48 23.02
N THR A 826 6.07 26.80 24.24
CA THR A 826 5.03 27.81 24.44
C THR A 826 5.51 29.19 23.94
N PRO A 827 4.61 30.04 23.38
CA PRO A 827 5.01 31.35 22.86
C PRO A 827 5.71 32.28 23.88
N ASP A 828 5.45 32.09 25.18
CA ASP A 828 6.10 32.82 26.27
C ASP A 828 7.50 32.27 26.64
N GLY A 829 7.92 31.15 26.03
CA GLY A 829 9.21 30.51 26.23
C GLY A 829 9.39 29.80 27.57
N ARG A 830 8.31 29.56 28.33
CA ARG A 830 8.41 29.01 29.70
C ARG A 830 8.23 27.50 29.80
N THR A 831 7.49 26.88 28.87
CA THR A 831 7.19 25.45 28.91
C THR A 831 7.52 24.79 27.59
N LEU A 832 8.32 23.73 27.63
CA LEU A 832 8.59 22.87 26.48
C LEU A 832 7.73 21.62 26.58
N TRP A 833 7.02 21.26 25.52
CA TRP A 833 6.25 20.03 25.42
C TRP A 833 7.02 19.00 24.60
N VAL A 834 6.94 17.75 25.03
CA VAL A 834 7.64 16.60 24.43
C VAL A 834 6.62 15.53 24.08
N ALA A 835 6.70 14.94 22.88
CA ALA A 835 5.98 13.72 22.53
C ALA A 835 6.84 12.51 22.91
N ASP A 836 6.34 11.70 23.83
CA ASP A 836 6.99 10.45 24.24
C ASP A 836 6.38 9.31 23.42
N TYR A 837 7.02 8.99 22.29
CA TYR A 837 6.45 8.15 21.23
C TYR A 837 6.01 6.77 21.72
N SER A 838 6.82 6.11 22.56
CA SER A 838 6.51 4.74 23.02
C SER A 838 5.58 4.70 24.24
N ASP A 839 5.28 5.87 24.82
CA ASP A 839 4.42 6.02 26.00
C ASP A 839 2.98 6.43 25.63
N ASP A 840 2.70 6.70 24.36
CA ASP A 840 1.42 7.24 23.89
C ASP A 840 0.99 8.51 24.65
N ALA A 841 1.97 9.37 24.97
CA ALA A 841 1.77 10.52 25.84
C ALA A 841 2.58 11.75 25.40
N VAL A 842 2.15 12.91 25.91
CA VAL A 842 2.94 14.15 25.90
C VAL A 842 3.30 14.60 27.30
N GLN A 843 4.46 15.22 27.46
CA GLN A 843 4.98 15.66 28.75
C GLN A 843 5.47 17.11 28.69
N PRO A 844 5.02 18.00 29.61
CA PRO A 844 5.56 19.35 29.73
C PRO A 844 6.85 19.37 30.55
N ILE A 845 7.78 20.26 30.21
CA ILE A 845 8.99 20.58 30.97
C ILE A 845 8.91 22.06 31.35
N ASP A 846 8.99 22.34 32.64
CA ASP A 846 9.16 23.69 33.15
C ASP A 846 10.62 24.12 32.92
N LEU A 847 10.82 25.16 32.10
CA LEU A 847 12.15 25.59 31.68
C LEU A 847 12.86 26.47 32.70
N ALA A 848 12.17 26.95 33.73
CA ALA A 848 12.80 27.67 34.83
C ALA A 848 13.48 26.72 35.83
N THR A 849 12.92 25.52 35.98
CA THR A 849 13.39 24.47 36.89
C THR A 849 14.09 23.33 36.18
N GLU A 850 13.96 23.24 34.86
CA GLU A 850 14.42 22.13 34.01
C GLU A 850 13.86 20.77 34.49
N THR A 851 12.58 20.77 34.91
CA THR A 851 11.92 19.57 35.42
C THR A 851 10.74 19.15 34.55
N ALA A 852 10.69 17.86 34.24
CA ALA A 852 9.57 17.25 33.52
C ALA A 852 8.37 17.06 34.46
N GLY A 853 7.19 17.40 33.95
CA GLY A 853 5.90 17.32 34.63
C GLY A 853 5.19 15.98 34.43
N ALA A 854 3.87 15.98 34.65
CA ALA A 854 3.06 14.78 34.47
C ALA A 854 2.81 14.47 32.99
N LYS A 855 2.87 13.19 32.63
CA LYS A 855 2.49 12.69 31.29
C LYS A 855 0.98 12.82 31.07
N ILE A 856 0.58 13.19 29.86
CA ILE A 856 -0.80 13.32 29.41
C ILE A 856 -1.00 12.36 28.24
N THR A 857 -1.84 11.34 28.44
CA THR A 857 -2.13 10.33 27.41
C THR A 857 -2.81 10.95 26.18
N VAL A 858 -2.33 10.57 25.01
CA VAL A 858 -2.87 10.93 23.69
C VAL A 858 -3.13 9.64 22.88
N GLY A 859 -3.02 9.67 21.54
CA GLY A 859 -3.16 8.47 20.72
C GLY A 859 -1.82 7.74 20.54
N ASP A 860 -1.85 6.61 19.83
CA ASP A 860 -0.71 5.71 19.61
C ASP A 860 0.38 6.35 18.73
N GLY A 861 1.62 6.33 19.23
CA GLY A 861 2.80 6.85 18.57
C GLY A 861 2.74 8.36 18.30
N PRO A 862 2.74 9.22 19.33
CA PRO A 862 2.81 10.66 19.14
C PRO A 862 4.15 11.05 18.50
N GLU A 863 4.09 11.77 17.39
CA GLU A 863 5.24 12.27 16.63
C GLU A 863 5.40 13.78 16.84
N ASN A 864 5.30 14.60 15.79
CA ASN A 864 5.45 16.04 15.89
C ASN A 864 4.15 16.75 16.31
N MET A 865 4.31 17.98 16.81
CA MET A 865 3.24 18.73 17.44
C MET A 865 3.41 20.24 17.28
N ALA A 866 2.31 21.00 17.36
CA ALA A 866 2.37 22.47 17.37
C ALA A 866 1.40 23.08 18.37
N ILE A 867 1.82 24.22 18.94
CA ILE A 867 1.01 25.04 19.84
C ILE A 867 0.40 26.19 19.04
N THR A 868 -0.88 26.49 19.27
CA THR A 868 -1.54 27.65 18.67
C THR A 868 -0.86 28.96 19.10
N PRO A 869 -0.82 30.01 18.27
CA PRO A 869 -0.12 31.25 18.60
C PRO A 869 -0.59 31.97 19.88
N ASP A 870 -1.82 31.71 20.33
CA ASP A 870 -2.37 32.20 21.59
C ASP A 870 -1.88 31.42 22.83
N GLY A 871 -1.14 30.32 22.63
CA GLY A 871 -0.57 29.48 23.69
C GLY A 871 -1.58 28.58 24.40
N THR A 872 -2.78 28.38 23.85
CA THR A 872 -3.87 27.69 24.56
C THR A 872 -3.97 26.19 24.27
N THR A 873 -3.68 25.78 23.03
CA THR A 873 -3.94 24.41 22.57
C THR A 873 -2.71 23.83 21.87
N LEU A 874 -2.33 22.62 22.26
CA LEU A 874 -1.31 21.80 21.62
C LEU A 874 -1.98 20.75 20.72
N TYR A 875 -1.59 20.64 19.46
CA TYR A 875 -2.07 19.60 18.54
C TYR A 875 -0.97 18.57 18.30
N VAL A 876 -1.27 17.30 18.59
CA VAL A 876 -0.31 16.19 18.58
C VAL A 876 -0.68 15.19 17.49
N ALA A 877 0.19 14.89 16.54
CA ALA A 877 -0.04 13.85 15.53
C ALA A 877 0.22 12.46 16.13
N ASN A 878 -0.75 11.54 16.03
CA ASN A 878 -0.64 10.15 16.49
C ASN A 878 -0.50 9.24 15.26
N ILE A 879 0.73 8.83 14.95
CA ILE A 879 1.08 8.25 13.64
C ILE A 879 0.38 6.92 13.37
N HIS A 880 0.19 6.09 14.41
CA HIS A 880 -0.37 4.73 14.26
C HIS A 880 -1.89 4.73 14.26
N ASP A 881 -2.52 5.74 14.85
CA ASP A 881 -3.98 5.88 14.93
C ASP A 881 -4.60 6.63 13.75
N SER A 882 -3.80 7.31 12.92
CA SER A 882 -4.31 8.25 11.89
C SER A 882 -5.20 9.35 12.50
N THR A 883 -4.78 9.88 13.65
CA THR A 883 -5.50 10.94 14.37
C THR A 883 -4.59 12.06 14.85
N VAL A 884 -5.19 13.18 15.27
CA VAL A 884 -4.54 14.29 15.96
C VAL A 884 -5.25 14.55 17.29
N SER A 885 -4.50 14.62 18.38
CA SER A 885 -5.03 14.92 19.72
C SER A 885 -4.87 16.40 20.06
N PRO A 886 -5.96 17.17 20.21
CA PRO A 886 -5.88 18.53 20.77
C PRO A 886 -5.76 18.45 22.30
N VAL A 887 -4.76 19.09 22.89
CA VAL A 887 -4.49 19.14 24.32
C VAL A 887 -4.63 20.58 24.81
N ASP A 888 -5.54 20.80 25.75
CA ASP A 888 -5.69 22.10 26.42
C ASP A 888 -4.52 22.28 27.40
N ILE A 889 -3.69 23.28 27.15
CA ILE A 889 -2.43 23.51 27.89
C ILE A 889 -2.71 23.96 29.33
N ALA A 890 -3.78 24.74 29.55
CA ALA A 890 -4.11 25.28 30.87
C ALA A 890 -4.60 24.18 31.83
N THR A 891 -5.32 23.19 31.32
CA THR A 891 -5.92 22.10 32.09
C THR A 891 -5.11 20.81 32.04
N GLY A 892 -4.21 20.67 31.07
CA GLY A 892 -3.41 19.46 30.85
C GLY A 892 -4.28 18.27 30.42
N ARG A 893 -5.30 18.50 29.58
CA ARG A 893 -6.25 17.46 29.17
C ARG A 893 -6.32 17.33 27.65
N ALA A 894 -6.18 16.09 27.18
CA ALA A 894 -6.48 15.74 25.79
C ALA A 894 -8.00 15.79 25.54
N GLY A 895 -8.38 16.35 24.39
CA GLY A 895 -9.71 16.39 23.86
C GLY A 895 -10.06 15.14 23.05
N THR A 896 -11.09 15.24 22.21
CA THR A 896 -11.46 14.13 21.30
C THR A 896 -10.46 14.04 20.14
N PRO A 897 -9.91 12.85 19.84
CA PRO A 897 -9.04 12.67 18.69
C PRO A 897 -9.73 13.04 17.37
N ILE A 898 -9.02 13.78 16.53
CA ILE A 898 -9.48 14.26 15.23
C ILE A 898 -8.95 13.30 14.17
N ALA A 899 -9.83 12.66 13.40
CA ALA A 899 -9.41 11.76 12.32
C ALA A 899 -8.77 12.55 11.17
N VAL A 900 -7.59 12.11 10.73
CA VAL A 900 -6.82 12.70 9.63
C VAL A 900 -6.37 11.62 8.65
N GLY A 901 -5.47 11.94 7.70
CA GLY A 901 -4.94 10.96 6.76
C GLY A 901 -4.00 9.94 7.45
N PRO A 902 -3.61 8.88 6.73
CA PRO A 902 -2.78 7.81 7.29
C PRO A 902 -1.34 8.28 7.58
N ASN A 903 -0.80 7.80 8.71
CA ASN A 903 0.54 8.12 9.22
C ASN A 903 0.80 9.64 9.33
N PRO A 904 -0.01 10.38 10.12
CA PRO A 904 0.23 11.79 10.35
C PRO A 904 1.59 11.98 11.04
N PHE A 905 2.39 12.94 10.57
CA PHE A 905 3.77 13.11 11.00
C PHE A 905 4.04 14.49 11.62
N ASN A 906 4.01 15.56 10.82
CA ASN A 906 4.31 16.92 11.27
C ASN A 906 3.02 17.74 11.43
N VAL A 907 3.06 18.74 12.31
CA VAL A 907 1.96 19.64 12.64
C VAL A 907 2.48 21.07 12.69
N VAL A 908 1.84 22.01 11.98
CA VAL A 908 2.16 23.45 12.08
C VAL A 908 0.91 24.30 12.24
N ALA A 909 0.95 25.27 13.15
CA ALA A 909 -0.14 26.23 13.37
C ALA A 909 0.01 27.46 12.47
N ALA A 910 -1.07 27.88 11.82
CA ALA A 910 -1.10 29.12 11.06
C ALA A 910 -0.85 30.34 11.98
N PRO A 911 -0.18 31.40 11.50
CA PRO A 911 0.13 32.58 12.31
C PRO A 911 -1.08 33.33 12.88
N ASP A 912 -2.27 33.12 12.32
CA ASP A 912 -3.53 33.70 12.81
C ASP A 912 -4.25 32.81 13.83
N GLY A 913 -3.72 31.61 14.09
CA GLY A 913 -4.24 30.63 15.03
C GLY A 913 -5.54 29.95 14.62
N ARG A 914 -6.07 30.19 13.42
CA ARG A 914 -7.37 29.63 13.00
C ARG A 914 -7.28 28.25 12.37
N THR A 915 -6.11 27.88 11.86
CA THR A 915 -5.90 26.61 11.16
C THR A 915 -4.61 25.96 11.63
N VAL A 916 -4.66 24.64 11.83
CA VAL A 916 -3.48 23.79 11.98
C VAL A 916 -3.38 22.90 10.75
N TYR A 917 -2.17 22.71 10.22
CA TYR A 917 -1.90 21.84 9.08
C TYR A 917 -1.13 20.61 9.55
N VAL A 918 -1.57 19.45 9.09
CA VAL A 918 -0.98 18.15 9.46
C VAL A 918 -0.54 17.42 8.21
N SER A 919 0.68 16.92 8.17
CA SER A 919 1.18 16.13 7.04
C SER A 919 0.83 14.67 7.23
N ASP A 920 0.17 14.06 6.24
CA ASP A 920 -0.21 12.66 6.26
C ASP A 920 0.74 11.86 5.35
N SER A 921 1.83 11.39 5.94
CA SER A 921 2.96 10.81 5.19
C SER A 921 2.59 9.53 4.43
N GLY A 922 1.65 8.74 4.96
CA GLY A 922 1.14 7.52 4.33
C GLY A 922 0.12 7.79 3.21
N GLY A 923 -0.38 9.04 3.12
CA GLY A 923 -1.43 9.45 2.19
C GLY A 923 -0.96 10.39 1.09
N SER A 924 0.24 10.97 1.19
CA SER A 924 0.70 12.07 0.33
C SER A 924 -0.26 13.28 0.38
N THR A 925 -0.80 13.56 1.57
CA THR A 925 -1.75 14.65 1.79
C THR A 925 -1.34 15.57 2.93
N VAL A 926 -1.97 16.74 2.99
CA VAL A 926 -1.99 17.60 4.17
C VAL A 926 -3.44 17.81 4.60
N THR A 927 -3.73 17.60 5.89
CA THR A 927 -5.05 17.82 6.49
C THR A 927 -5.10 19.16 7.23
N PRO A 928 -5.90 20.14 6.77
CA PRO A 928 -6.17 21.36 7.54
C PRO A 928 -7.24 21.11 8.61
N ILE A 929 -7.00 21.59 9.84
CA ILE A 929 -7.89 21.51 10.99
C ILE A 929 -8.29 22.93 11.40
N ASP A 930 -9.58 23.20 11.49
CA ASP A 930 -10.12 24.45 12.02
C ASP A 930 -10.06 24.43 13.55
N THR A 931 -9.28 25.33 14.15
CA THR A 931 -8.96 25.28 15.59
C THR A 931 -10.12 25.69 16.50
N ALA A 932 -11.12 26.39 15.96
CA ALA A 932 -12.29 26.79 16.74
C ALA A 932 -13.30 25.65 16.91
N THR A 933 -13.31 24.72 15.95
CA THR A 933 -14.30 23.65 15.86
C THR A 933 -13.70 22.25 15.99
N ASN A 934 -12.37 22.13 15.83
CA ASN A 934 -11.65 20.86 15.65
C ASN A 934 -12.14 20.04 14.45
N ASP A 935 -12.76 20.71 13.47
CA ASP A 935 -13.22 20.08 12.25
C ASP A 935 -12.13 20.12 11.17
N THR A 936 -11.94 18.98 10.49
CA THR A 936 -11.09 18.93 9.28
C THR A 936 -11.75 19.63 8.10
N ARG A 937 -10.91 20.18 7.22
CA ARG A 937 -11.25 20.57 5.85
C ARG A 937 -10.73 19.52 4.88
N PRO A 938 -11.24 19.45 3.63
CA PRO A 938 -10.72 18.50 2.66
C PRO A 938 -9.22 18.65 2.43
N THR A 939 -8.57 17.51 2.34
CA THR A 939 -7.11 17.40 2.26
C THR A 939 -6.53 18.11 1.04
N TYR A 940 -5.30 18.60 1.18
CA TYR A 940 -4.48 19.07 0.08
C TYR A 940 -3.64 17.92 -0.45
N LEU A 941 -3.52 17.80 -1.78
CA LEU A 941 -2.69 16.77 -2.40
C LEU A 941 -1.28 17.30 -2.62
N VAL A 942 -0.28 16.53 -2.22
CA VAL A 942 1.13 16.79 -2.50
C VAL A 942 1.77 15.64 -3.26
N THR A 943 2.97 15.87 -3.79
CA THR A 943 3.77 14.81 -4.43
C THR A 943 4.74 14.20 -3.42
N GLY A 944 4.84 12.86 -3.40
CA GLY A 944 5.71 12.15 -2.45
C GLY A 944 5.14 12.07 -1.04
N GLN A 945 5.89 11.51 -0.10
CA GLN A 945 5.47 11.40 1.31
C GLN A 945 5.52 12.77 1.97
N ALA A 946 4.35 13.34 2.27
CA ALA A 946 4.24 14.60 2.99
C ALA A 946 4.89 14.45 4.36
N TYR A 947 5.97 15.19 4.62
CA TYR A 947 6.76 15.03 5.85
C TYR A 947 6.87 16.34 6.63
N GLY A 948 7.95 17.10 6.44
CA GLY A 948 8.16 18.41 7.05
C GLY A 948 7.20 19.46 6.51
N LEU A 949 6.78 20.36 7.41
CA LEU A 949 5.86 21.45 7.13
C LEU A 949 6.42 22.78 7.64
N ALA A 950 6.24 23.85 6.86
CA ALA A 950 6.42 25.21 7.36
C ALA A 950 5.43 26.18 6.73
N VAL A 951 4.75 26.97 7.55
CA VAL A 951 3.82 28.01 7.09
C VAL A 951 4.53 29.36 7.05
N SER A 952 4.37 30.10 5.95
CA SER A 952 4.94 31.44 5.81
C SER A 952 4.39 32.38 6.89
N PRO A 953 5.17 33.38 7.35
CA PRO A 953 4.73 34.27 8.43
C PRO A 953 3.44 35.05 8.15
N ASP A 954 3.09 35.26 6.88
CA ASP A 954 1.82 35.88 6.47
C ASP A 954 0.64 34.90 6.45
N GLY A 955 0.90 33.59 6.61
CA GLY A 955 -0.08 32.52 6.57
C GLY A 955 -0.48 32.09 5.16
N ARG A 956 0.13 32.62 4.09
CA ARG A 956 -0.31 32.43 2.70
C ARG A 956 0.20 31.15 2.06
N THR A 957 1.41 30.72 2.43
CA THR A 957 2.12 29.61 1.78
C THR A 957 2.46 28.55 2.81
N LEU A 958 2.04 27.31 2.56
CA LEU A 958 2.51 26.15 3.31
C LEU A 958 3.54 25.41 2.48
N TRP A 959 4.77 25.32 2.96
CA TRP A 959 5.83 24.52 2.36
C TRP A 959 5.74 23.09 2.89
N VAL A 960 5.81 22.13 1.98
CA VAL A 960 5.75 20.69 2.29
C VAL A 960 6.96 20.01 1.67
N SER A 961 7.73 19.25 2.47
CA SER A 961 8.77 18.37 1.95
C SER A 961 8.22 17.00 1.59
N ALA A 962 8.89 16.35 0.63
CA ALA A 962 8.65 14.96 0.27
C ALA A 962 9.83 14.10 0.76
N SER A 963 9.71 13.36 1.86
CA SER A 963 10.84 12.64 2.49
C SER A 963 11.46 11.55 1.60
N ASN A 964 10.64 10.90 0.78
CA ASN A 964 11.06 9.95 -0.24
C ASN A 964 11.39 10.59 -1.60
N GLY A 965 11.37 11.93 -1.66
CA GLY A 965 11.65 12.72 -2.83
C GLY A 965 12.77 13.72 -2.59
N ASP A 966 13.04 14.50 -3.64
CA ASP A 966 14.16 15.43 -3.64
C ASP A 966 13.67 16.89 -3.60
N THR A 967 12.41 17.12 -3.24
CA THR A 967 11.72 18.40 -3.47
C THR A 967 10.94 18.90 -2.26
N ILE A 968 10.83 20.23 -2.16
CA ILE A 968 9.77 20.91 -1.40
C ILE A 968 8.73 21.49 -2.35
N THR A 969 7.46 21.54 -1.94
CA THR A 969 6.36 22.11 -2.73
C THR A 969 5.64 23.19 -1.92
N PRO A 970 5.52 24.43 -2.42
CA PRO A 970 4.68 25.44 -1.80
C PRO A 970 3.21 25.19 -2.13
N LEU A 971 2.32 25.30 -1.14
CA LEU A 971 0.87 25.22 -1.28
C LEU A 971 0.25 26.58 -0.91
N ASP A 972 -0.69 27.05 -1.72
CA ASP A 972 -1.54 28.19 -1.35
C ASP A 972 -2.53 27.74 -0.27
N THR A 973 -2.46 28.36 0.92
CA THR A 973 -3.25 27.91 2.09
C THR A 973 -4.75 28.16 1.97
N VAL A 974 -5.16 29.05 1.06
CA VAL A 974 -6.56 29.42 0.84
C VAL A 974 -7.24 28.41 -0.10
N THR A 975 -6.55 28.02 -1.15
CA THR A 975 -7.09 27.15 -2.21
C THR A 975 -6.60 25.70 -2.13
N GLY A 976 -5.51 25.45 -1.39
CA GLY A 976 -4.79 24.18 -1.38
C GLY A 976 -3.98 23.93 -2.66
N ALA A 977 -3.90 24.92 -3.58
CA ALA A 977 -3.26 24.74 -4.88
C ALA A 977 -1.74 24.54 -4.73
N PRO A 978 -1.17 23.47 -5.32
CA PRO A 978 0.27 23.31 -5.34
C PRO A 978 0.91 24.27 -6.35
N GLY A 979 1.98 24.93 -5.90
CA GLY A 979 2.92 25.67 -6.74
C GLY A 979 3.97 24.76 -7.37
N THR A 980 5.01 25.37 -7.93
CA THR A 980 6.10 24.63 -8.59
C THR A 980 6.99 23.95 -7.54
N PRO A 981 7.19 22.61 -7.62
CA PRO A 981 8.16 21.91 -6.76
C PRO A 981 9.58 22.43 -6.98
N VAL A 982 10.34 22.56 -5.89
CA VAL A 982 11.74 22.99 -5.89
C VAL A 982 12.62 21.83 -5.50
N THR A 983 13.52 21.40 -6.38
CA THR A 983 14.48 20.32 -6.11
C THR A 983 15.63 20.82 -5.23
N VAL A 984 15.79 20.24 -4.05
CA VAL A 984 16.76 20.65 -3.04
C VAL A 984 17.88 19.64 -2.79
N GLY A 985 17.67 18.37 -3.15
CA GLY A 985 18.64 17.30 -2.93
C GLY A 985 17.98 16.04 -2.37
N ARG A 986 18.73 14.95 -2.27
CA ARG A 986 18.19 13.63 -1.92
C ARG A 986 17.59 13.60 -0.51
N SER A 987 16.38 13.08 -0.42
CA SER A 987 15.59 12.95 0.82
C SER A 987 15.37 14.29 1.51
N ALA A 988 14.57 15.15 0.89
CA ALA A 988 14.13 16.40 1.49
C ALA A 988 13.23 16.10 2.70
N PHE A 989 13.74 16.27 3.92
CA PHE A 989 13.09 15.74 5.12
C PHE A 989 12.27 16.79 5.85
N ASP A 990 12.89 17.87 6.33
CA ASP A 990 12.22 18.94 7.07
C ASP A 990 12.46 20.31 6.45
N VAL A 991 11.55 21.26 6.71
CA VAL A 991 11.59 22.63 6.19
C VAL A 991 11.43 23.60 7.33
N ALA A 992 12.41 24.48 7.53
CA ALA A 992 12.30 25.61 8.44
C ALA A 992 12.30 26.93 7.66
N LEU A 993 11.61 27.95 8.16
CA LEU A 993 11.65 29.30 7.59
C LEU A 993 12.45 30.23 8.50
N ASP A 994 13.14 31.21 7.91
CA ASP A 994 13.60 32.37 8.67
C ASP A 994 12.41 33.21 9.19
N TRP A 995 12.67 34.07 10.17
CA TRP A 995 11.63 34.82 10.89
C TRP A 995 10.74 35.71 10.01
N ASN A 996 11.24 36.11 8.83
CA ASN A 996 10.54 36.90 7.82
C ASN A 996 10.00 36.05 6.65
N GLY A 997 10.37 34.77 6.54
CA GLY A 997 9.90 33.85 5.52
C GLY A 997 10.51 34.07 4.12
N ASP A 998 11.61 34.83 4.02
CA ASP A 998 12.30 35.08 2.75
C ASP A 998 13.14 33.87 2.31
N THR A 999 13.56 33.04 3.27
CA THR A 999 14.37 31.85 3.04
C THR A 999 13.80 30.62 3.75
N ALA A 1000 13.62 29.54 3.01
CA ALA A 1000 13.38 28.21 3.55
C ALA A 1000 14.71 27.45 3.66
N TYR A 1001 14.93 26.76 4.76
CA TYR A 1001 16.09 25.92 5.02
C TYR A 1001 15.62 24.47 5.10
N VAL A 1002 16.10 23.64 4.17
CA VAL A 1002 15.61 22.27 4.01
C VAL A 1002 16.68 21.27 4.37
N THR A 1003 16.39 20.33 5.26
CA THR A 1003 17.30 19.22 5.55
C THR A 1003 17.22 18.18 4.44
N THR A 1004 18.38 17.65 4.07
CA THR A 1004 18.51 16.56 3.10
C THR A 1004 19.20 15.39 3.78
N ALA A 1005 18.40 14.43 4.26
CA ALA A 1005 18.85 13.43 5.23
C ALA A 1005 20.00 12.57 4.67
N ASP A 1006 19.84 12.06 3.45
CA ASP A 1006 20.85 11.22 2.78
C ASP A 1006 22.10 11.99 2.36
N ALA A 1007 21.98 13.31 2.15
CA ALA A 1007 23.10 14.14 1.73
C ALA A 1007 23.88 14.75 2.91
N GLY A 1008 23.30 14.80 4.11
CA GLY A 1008 23.91 15.45 5.28
C GLY A 1008 24.08 16.96 5.07
N THR A 1009 23.07 17.62 4.48
CA THR A 1009 23.13 19.06 4.21
C THR A 1009 21.85 19.80 4.56
N LEU A 1010 21.99 21.11 4.82
CA LEU A 1010 20.91 22.09 4.96
C LEU A 1010 20.91 23.01 3.73
N VAL A 1011 19.82 23.04 2.99
CA VAL A 1011 19.74 23.71 1.69
C VAL A 1011 18.87 24.96 1.78
N PRO A 1012 19.43 26.17 1.64
CA PRO A 1012 18.63 27.39 1.61
C PRO A 1012 17.90 27.55 0.26
N VAL A 1013 16.65 27.97 0.30
CA VAL A 1013 15.79 28.23 -0.85
C VAL A 1013 15.14 29.60 -0.67
N THR A 1014 15.37 30.52 -1.61
CA THR A 1014 14.69 31.81 -1.61
C THR A 1014 13.22 31.60 -1.97
N THR A 1015 12.32 31.81 -1.00
CA THR A 1015 10.89 31.42 -1.09
C THR A 1015 10.17 32.13 -2.23
N ALA A 1016 10.46 33.41 -2.45
CA ALA A 1016 9.82 34.22 -3.49
C ALA A 1016 10.16 33.77 -4.94
N THR A 1017 11.27 33.05 -5.14
CA THR A 1017 11.76 32.67 -6.48
C THR A 1017 11.95 31.17 -6.67
N GLY A 1018 11.91 30.38 -5.60
CA GLY A 1018 12.32 28.97 -5.61
C GLY A 1018 13.80 28.77 -5.91
N LYS A 1019 14.63 29.82 -5.83
CA LYS A 1019 16.05 29.73 -6.13
C LYS A 1019 16.77 28.96 -5.02
N VAL A 1020 17.38 27.84 -5.40
CA VAL A 1020 18.20 27.00 -4.52
C VAL A 1020 19.57 27.65 -4.35
N GLY A 1021 19.98 27.84 -3.09
CA GLY A 1021 21.30 28.34 -2.71
C GLY A 1021 22.32 27.23 -2.55
N THR A 1022 23.51 27.58 -2.06
CA THR A 1022 24.58 26.61 -1.81
C THR A 1022 24.23 25.74 -0.59
N PRO A 1023 24.25 24.40 -0.69
CA PRO A 1023 24.07 23.52 0.45
C PRO A 1023 25.08 23.78 1.56
N LEU A 1024 24.59 23.89 2.79
CA LEU A 1024 25.38 24.07 4.01
C LEU A 1024 25.62 22.71 4.66
N LYS A 1025 26.82 22.49 5.20
CA LYS A 1025 27.20 21.21 5.78
C LYS A 1025 26.55 21.01 7.16
N THR A 1026 25.99 19.83 7.39
CA THR A 1026 25.49 19.39 8.71
C THR A 1026 26.20 18.11 9.16
N GLY A 1027 25.76 17.55 10.28
CA GLY A 1027 26.11 16.21 10.72
C GLY A 1027 25.36 15.13 9.92
N ALA A 1028 25.47 13.89 10.38
CA ALA A 1028 24.93 12.73 9.69
C ALA A 1028 23.40 12.61 9.86
N TYR A 1029 22.69 12.45 8.75
CA TYR A 1029 21.25 12.21 8.70
C TYR A 1029 20.42 13.27 9.45
N PRO A 1030 20.48 14.55 9.02
CA PRO A 1030 19.73 15.63 9.65
C PRO A 1030 18.22 15.45 9.42
N LEU A 1031 17.43 15.33 10.50
CA LEU A 1031 15.99 15.09 10.40
C LEU A 1031 15.17 16.37 10.63
N ALA A 1032 15.56 17.23 11.56
CA ALA A 1032 14.83 18.46 11.86
C ALA A 1032 15.69 19.71 11.66
N ALA A 1033 15.05 20.85 11.40
CA ALA A 1033 15.71 22.15 11.36
C ALA A 1033 14.91 23.24 12.10
N THR A 1034 15.62 24.18 12.71
CA THR A 1034 15.02 25.43 13.22
C THR A 1034 15.98 26.60 13.00
N VAL A 1035 15.45 27.83 12.94
CA VAL A 1035 16.23 29.05 12.69
C VAL A 1035 16.02 30.04 13.82
N THR A 1036 17.09 30.64 14.33
CA THR A 1036 16.99 31.64 15.40
C THR A 1036 16.22 32.87 14.91
N GLY A 1037 15.16 33.23 15.65
CA GLY A 1037 14.33 34.39 15.31
C GLY A 1037 15.06 35.73 15.48
N VAL A 1038 16.16 35.75 16.23
CA VAL A 1038 17.02 36.92 16.47
C VAL A 1038 18.49 36.49 16.27
N PRO A 1039 19.37 37.39 15.78
CA PRO A 1039 20.80 37.11 15.73
C PRO A 1039 21.38 36.87 17.13
N VAL A 1040 22.26 35.88 17.23
CA VAL A 1040 22.91 35.47 18.49
C VAL A 1040 24.41 35.69 18.36
N ASN A 1041 25.05 36.13 19.45
CA ASN A 1041 26.49 36.42 19.54
C ASN A 1041 27.17 35.46 20.50
#